data_AF-A0A0E0JYG0-F1
#
_entry.id   AF-A0A0E0JYG0-F1
#
_cell.length_a   1.000
_cell.length_b   1.000
_cell.length_c   1.000
_cell.angle_alpha   90.00
_cell.angle_beta   90.00
_cell.angle_gamma   90.00
#
_symmetry.space_group_name_H-M   'P 1'
#
loop_
_entity.id
_entity.type
_entity.pdbx_description
1 polymer ?
#
loop_
_entity_poly.entity_id
_entity_poly.type
_entity_poly.pdbx_seq_one_letter_code
_entity_poly.pdbx_strand_id
1 'polypeptide(L)'
;MRRLIASQELLLVLLISLQCLSCLAIANPTLDRQAQALLQWRSGLRYPHYSELDSWSNATSPCEWPGIGCSSMVSHGHGHERVVVTDITLQSCYISGGLSKLRFAEFPHLVHLDLSMNSLSGPIPSDIGRLAELSDLDLSRNVLTGSIPPLIGNLTNLAVLDLSSNYLSGRIFNCTPGTLHNLEYLGLRGNSLTGPIPSSLGNLAGLYFLDLGFNNLSGHIPREIGMLGLLELDLDYNNINGSIPTTIGNLTSLNLLDLSRNEITGSIPESIGNLTSLQNMDLSNNRIIGPIPSTFGKLISLETLKLESNMLNAILPPELGLLSYLSVLDLSSNQFTGSIPPQIGQCHHLSSLLLPNNLLTGPIPQELGYCTVLTELDSSRNNLSGAIPMTFVKLYRLVELNLAYNSLGGEFFGPYPTRIPFVLSLDHNIGICGDPSYGLTPCQPSNPNPESKHLVPRLLLAFAMFSCICLMAGSITVFCWRRKLAKKGREISPEDFASIWNFDSKVAFQDVLYATENFDEKYCIGVGGYGSVFRAEIQGKGVFAIKLLHRMEDYFDIGEFLAEIEVLTKIRHRCIVKLHGYCSHSKCKFLVYDLIERGSLASIWHDQELAKELDWPKRFTIVMDIAQALSYLHHDCDDRIVHRDIKSSNILLDHDFKAYLSDFGMAKKLKDNSSSWSTIFAGTCGYIAPEQHTKLKDILDQRIMAPTTEEEKDIILLVLVAFACLQICPKSRPTMQQKMILEVTSNYSIPIGRGGFGEVFRGVLDDEDDVVAVTRYSHENLREDFMTEVSIVKSNHKNAVKLRGYCIGENTLIMVTEYISNGNLDDALHNSDVSITLRLGIAIGCAEALSYMHSMHLSNYSLVSVCHGDIKPANILLDANLTVKVADFGLSRSLLGGINQYINMTPIYFQQGRLTPKSDVYSFGAVLLELIGRRVKAGHGNLVGTFSRACAKSRGITELFDAEIANMRNMKILEEVAKLATKCLTLDIDRRPQMNDVVKHLQMLKIRTEGQEKTACPFFWEPQNHNIKNFTEQDIERITSNYSTPIGKGGFREVYKGVIYDDNAAVAVKRYIKQDLREQFMAEVSIYGQINHKNAVKLIGYCVEGNTLMMVTEYISNGNLEDALHNSDISIPLDTRLAIAIGCAEALSYMHPMHLSNGSLVCHGDIKPANILLDADLTAKVADFRMSRLLQGASLAIQVWLKEV
;
A
#
# COMPACT_ATOMS: atom_id res chain seq x y z
N MET A 1 57.76 -60.53 -20.89
CA MET A 1 57.16 -59.19 -20.81
C MET A 1 56.23 -58.85 -21.98
N ARG A 2 56.66 -58.87 -23.25
CA ARG A 2 55.77 -58.55 -24.39
C ARG A 2 54.54 -59.48 -24.56
N ARG A 3 54.65 -60.76 -24.18
CA ARG A 3 53.50 -61.70 -24.16
C ARG A 3 52.53 -61.51 -22.98
N LEU A 4 52.97 -60.87 -21.89
CA LEU A 4 52.10 -60.57 -20.73
C LEU A 4 51.28 -59.28 -20.94
N ILE A 5 51.86 -58.32 -21.68
CA ILE A 5 51.19 -57.06 -22.03
C ILE A 5 50.12 -57.31 -23.10
N ALA A 6 50.41 -58.15 -24.11
CA ALA A 6 49.43 -58.53 -25.13
C ALA A 6 48.24 -59.34 -24.55
N SER A 7 48.44 -60.16 -23.51
CA SER A 7 47.34 -60.86 -22.85
C SER A 7 46.49 -59.95 -21.95
N GLN A 8 47.06 -58.88 -21.40
CA GLN A 8 46.32 -57.90 -20.61
C GLN A 8 45.52 -56.93 -21.49
N GLU A 9 46.06 -56.53 -22.65
CA GLU A 9 45.32 -55.72 -23.62
C GLU A 9 44.19 -56.51 -24.29
N LEU A 10 44.37 -57.80 -24.58
CA LEU A 10 43.28 -58.65 -25.09
C LEU A 10 42.19 -58.86 -24.04
N LEU A 11 42.57 -58.99 -22.76
CA LEU A 11 41.61 -59.10 -21.65
C LEU A 11 40.87 -57.78 -21.43
N LEU A 12 41.53 -56.63 -21.60
CA LEU A 12 40.93 -55.31 -21.48
C LEU A 12 39.98 -55.03 -22.66
N VAL A 13 40.36 -55.40 -23.89
CA VAL A 13 39.47 -55.30 -25.06
C VAL A 13 38.32 -56.29 -24.97
N LEU A 14 38.53 -57.51 -24.45
CA LEU A 14 37.45 -58.45 -24.15
C LEU A 14 36.54 -57.92 -23.04
N LEU A 15 37.07 -57.34 -21.96
CA LEU A 15 36.29 -56.73 -20.87
C LEU A 15 35.52 -55.48 -21.31
N ILE A 16 36.10 -54.64 -22.17
CA ILE A 16 35.44 -53.48 -22.77
C ILE A 16 34.38 -53.93 -23.79
N SER A 17 34.66 -55.00 -24.57
CA SER A 17 33.66 -55.57 -25.47
C SER A 17 32.54 -56.32 -24.73
N LEU A 18 32.83 -56.96 -23.59
CA LEU A 18 31.84 -57.59 -22.69
C LEU A 18 31.03 -56.53 -21.91
N GLN A 19 31.61 -55.38 -21.58
CA GLN A 19 30.88 -54.23 -21.03
C GLN A 19 30.01 -53.53 -22.10
N CYS A 20 30.45 -53.46 -23.35
CA CYS A 20 29.63 -52.99 -24.47
C CYS A 20 28.52 -53.99 -24.87
N LEU A 21 28.75 -55.31 -24.73
CA LEU A 21 27.74 -56.34 -24.98
C LEU A 21 26.74 -56.52 -23.83
N SER A 22 27.03 -56.04 -22.62
CA SER A 22 26.06 -56.00 -21.52
C SER A 22 25.08 -54.80 -21.56
N CYS A 23 25.25 -53.87 -22.51
CA CYS A 23 24.35 -52.73 -22.69
C CYS A 23 23.30 -52.92 -23.81
N LEU A 24 23.24 -54.08 -24.45
CA LEU A 24 22.27 -54.39 -25.51
C LEU A 24 21.35 -55.54 -25.10
N ALA A 25 20.61 -55.32 -24.01
CA ALA A 25 19.28 -55.88 -23.72
C ALA A 25 18.87 -55.47 -22.29
N ILE A 26 18.75 -54.16 -22.02
CA ILE A 26 17.82 -53.78 -20.96
C ILE A 26 16.44 -54.14 -21.54
N ALA A 27 15.86 -55.24 -21.08
CA ALA A 27 14.50 -55.57 -21.45
C ALA A 27 13.64 -54.33 -21.18
N ASN A 28 12.96 -53.80 -22.20
CA ASN A 28 12.10 -52.63 -22.03
C ASN A 28 11.22 -52.82 -20.77
N PRO A 29 11.07 -51.80 -19.92
CA PRO A 29 10.25 -51.89 -18.71
C PRO A 29 8.84 -52.37 -19.02
N THR A 30 8.36 -53.39 -18.31
CA THR A 30 6.97 -53.84 -18.45
C THR A 30 6.02 -52.75 -17.96
N LEU A 31 4.78 -52.76 -18.43
CA LEU A 31 3.75 -51.82 -17.95
C LEU A 31 3.57 -51.91 -16.42
N ASP A 32 3.72 -53.11 -15.84
CA ASP A 32 3.72 -53.31 -14.39
C ASP A 32 4.87 -52.60 -13.67
N ARG A 33 6.07 -52.57 -14.28
CA ARG A 33 7.20 -51.82 -13.71
C ARG A 33 6.98 -50.31 -13.79
N GLN A 34 6.40 -49.83 -14.88
CA GLN A 34 5.99 -48.43 -15.02
C GLN A 34 4.95 -48.05 -13.96
N ALA A 35 3.93 -48.88 -13.76
CA ALA A 35 2.93 -48.72 -12.70
C ALA A 35 3.58 -48.68 -11.30
N GLN A 36 4.51 -49.58 -11.00
CA GLN A 36 5.22 -49.61 -9.72
C GLN A 36 6.07 -48.35 -9.50
N ALA A 37 6.74 -47.84 -10.54
CA ALA A 37 7.52 -46.61 -10.45
C ALA A 37 6.64 -45.39 -10.15
N LEU A 38 5.47 -45.29 -10.81
CA LEU A 38 4.48 -44.25 -10.54
C LEU A 38 3.90 -44.35 -9.12
N LEU A 39 3.55 -45.55 -8.65
CA LEU A 39 3.06 -45.75 -7.28
C LEU A 39 4.13 -45.46 -6.23
N GLN A 40 5.39 -45.78 -6.52
CA GLN A 40 6.52 -45.44 -5.66
C GLN A 40 6.71 -43.93 -5.58
N TRP A 41 6.60 -43.21 -6.70
CA TRP A 41 6.65 -41.76 -6.69
C TRP A 41 5.46 -41.17 -5.92
N ARG A 42 4.23 -41.63 -6.20
CA ARG A 42 3.02 -41.25 -5.47
C ARG A 42 3.17 -41.38 -3.96
N SER A 43 3.79 -42.46 -3.48
CA SER A 43 4.03 -42.66 -2.03
C SER A 43 4.92 -41.59 -1.38
N GLY A 44 5.68 -40.85 -2.18
CA GLY A 44 6.49 -39.71 -1.76
C GLY A 44 5.84 -38.35 -1.95
N LEU A 45 4.66 -38.28 -2.56
CA LEU A 45 3.92 -37.03 -2.79
C LEU A 45 2.95 -36.76 -1.63
N ARG A 46 2.65 -35.48 -1.40
CA ARG A 46 1.53 -35.04 -0.57
C ARG A 46 0.53 -34.33 -1.48
N TYR A 47 -0.74 -34.71 -1.37
CA TYR A 47 -1.82 -34.22 -2.20
C TYR A 47 -3.15 -34.28 -1.41
N PRO A 48 -4.21 -33.56 -1.82
CA PRO A 48 -5.48 -33.52 -1.09
C PRO A 48 -6.16 -34.89 -0.99
N HIS A 49 -6.93 -35.12 0.08
CA HIS A 49 -7.81 -36.30 0.17
C HIS A 49 -8.86 -36.26 -0.96
N TYR A 50 -9.11 -37.41 -1.59
CA TYR A 50 -9.95 -37.55 -2.80
C TYR A 50 -9.33 -36.95 -4.06
N SER A 51 -8.00 -36.94 -4.13
CA SER A 51 -7.29 -36.62 -5.37
C SER A 51 -7.50 -37.73 -6.41
N GLU A 52 -7.45 -37.38 -7.68
CA GLU A 52 -7.44 -38.35 -8.77
C GLU A 52 -6.29 -39.36 -8.65
N LEU A 53 -5.19 -39.01 -7.96
CA LEU A 53 -4.09 -39.91 -7.62
C LEU A 53 -4.48 -41.05 -6.65
N ASP A 54 -5.58 -40.92 -5.89
CA ASP A 54 -6.07 -42.00 -5.00
C ASP A 54 -6.59 -43.20 -5.80
N SER A 55 -7.03 -42.98 -7.06
CA SER A 55 -7.49 -44.05 -7.95
C SER A 55 -6.37 -44.95 -8.47
N TRP A 56 -5.10 -44.49 -8.38
CA TRP A 56 -3.96 -45.27 -8.83
C TRP A 56 -3.78 -46.49 -7.93
N SER A 57 -3.87 -47.69 -8.48
CA SER A 57 -3.80 -48.90 -7.67
C SER A 57 -3.28 -50.08 -8.46
N ASN A 58 -2.70 -51.07 -7.77
CA ASN A 58 -2.31 -52.33 -8.40
C ASN A 58 -3.51 -53.14 -8.96
N ALA A 59 -4.75 -52.72 -8.68
CA ALA A 59 -5.96 -53.41 -9.15
C ALA A 59 -6.41 -52.94 -10.54
N THR A 60 -5.91 -51.79 -11.02
CA THR A 60 -6.27 -51.19 -12.31
C THR A 60 -5.03 -50.98 -13.17
N SER A 61 -5.19 -50.97 -14.49
CA SER A 61 -4.09 -50.69 -15.40
C SER A 61 -3.62 -49.23 -15.23
N PRO A 62 -2.31 -48.91 -15.27
CA PRO A 62 -1.86 -47.52 -15.24
C PRO A 62 -2.41 -46.69 -16.39
N CYS A 63 -2.82 -47.31 -17.51
CA CYS A 63 -3.43 -46.59 -18.63
C CYS A 63 -4.87 -46.13 -18.37
N GLU A 64 -5.48 -46.57 -17.26
CA GLU A 64 -6.78 -46.11 -16.80
C GLU A 64 -6.64 -45.04 -15.69
N TRP A 65 -5.41 -44.74 -15.28
CA TRP A 65 -5.15 -43.79 -14.21
C TRP A 65 -5.30 -42.36 -14.74
N PRO A 66 -6.00 -41.47 -14.01
CA PRO A 66 -6.09 -40.07 -14.38
C PRO A 66 -4.69 -39.46 -14.53
N GLY A 67 -4.50 -38.72 -15.63
CA GLY A 67 -3.23 -38.10 -15.99
C GLY A 67 -2.19 -39.03 -16.60
N ILE A 68 -2.48 -40.31 -16.84
CA ILE A 68 -1.56 -41.25 -17.51
C ILE A 68 -2.08 -41.63 -18.89
N GLY A 69 -1.31 -41.31 -19.93
CA GLY A 69 -1.58 -41.72 -21.31
C GLY A 69 -0.70 -42.90 -21.71
N CYS A 70 -1.28 -43.83 -22.48
CA CYS A 70 -0.58 -44.99 -23.00
C CYS A 70 -0.81 -45.15 -24.50
N SER A 71 0.22 -45.65 -25.20
CA SER A 71 0.14 -45.98 -26.62
C SER A 71 0.49 -47.45 -26.88
N SER A 72 -0.12 -48.04 -27.92
CA SER A 72 0.21 -49.39 -28.39
C SER A 72 1.38 -49.33 -29.37
N MET A 73 2.45 -50.06 -29.09
CA MET A 73 3.61 -50.20 -29.98
C MET A 73 3.64 -51.58 -30.63
N VAL A 74 3.81 -51.61 -31.96
CA VAL A 74 4.01 -52.85 -32.72
C VAL A 74 5.50 -53.19 -32.72
N SER A 75 5.88 -54.18 -31.90
CA SER A 75 7.26 -54.65 -31.87
C SER A 75 7.65 -55.29 -33.21
N HIS A 76 8.74 -54.82 -33.80
CA HIS A 76 9.28 -55.38 -35.05
C HIS A 76 9.86 -56.78 -34.79
N GLY A 77 9.05 -57.82 -35.01
CA GLY A 77 9.50 -59.22 -35.04
C GLY A 77 8.48 -60.27 -34.63
N HIS A 78 7.54 -59.93 -33.76
CA HIS A 78 6.44 -60.81 -33.35
C HIS A 78 5.21 -59.93 -33.13
N GLY A 79 4.09 -60.18 -33.82
CA GLY A 79 2.89 -59.33 -33.86
C GLY A 79 2.11 -59.21 -32.54
N HIS A 80 2.80 -59.02 -31.42
CA HIS A 80 2.25 -58.63 -30.13
C HIS A 80 2.39 -57.12 -29.97
N GLU A 81 1.25 -56.46 -29.95
CA GLU A 81 1.10 -55.08 -29.51
C GLU A 81 1.50 -54.97 -28.03
N ARG A 82 2.41 -54.05 -27.73
CA ARG A 82 2.87 -53.76 -26.37
C ARG A 82 2.43 -52.36 -25.98
N VAL A 83 1.64 -52.27 -24.92
CA VAL A 83 1.19 -50.99 -24.35
C VAL A 83 2.28 -50.42 -23.44
N VAL A 84 2.57 -49.14 -23.58
CA VAL A 84 3.56 -48.39 -22.79
C VAL A 84 3.01 -47.02 -22.40
N VAL A 85 3.46 -46.47 -21.27
CA VAL A 85 3.15 -45.09 -20.86
C VAL A 85 3.91 -44.11 -21.74
N THR A 86 3.17 -43.19 -22.38
CA THR A 86 3.69 -42.13 -23.26
C THR A 86 3.45 -40.72 -22.69
N ASP A 87 2.51 -40.57 -21.77
CA ASP A 87 2.09 -39.26 -21.25
C ASP A 87 1.92 -39.31 -19.73
N ILE A 88 2.45 -38.31 -19.05
CA ILE A 88 2.16 -38.03 -17.63
C ILE A 88 1.76 -36.56 -17.53
N THR A 89 0.48 -36.31 -17.27
CA THR A 89 -0.13 -34.97 -17.21
C THR A 89 -0.86 -34.81 -15.87
N LEU A 90 -0.22 -34.12 -14.94
CA LEU A 90 -0.73 -33.86 -13.59
C LEU A 90 -0.75 -32.36 -13.28
N GLN A 91 -1.13 -31.54 -14.26
CA GLN A 91 -1.22 -30.09 -14.11
C GLN A 91 -2.27 -29.70 -13.05
N SER A 92 -1.95 -28.73 -12.20
CA SER A 92 -2.89 -28.15 -11.23
C SER A 92 -3.54 -29.19 -10.28
N CYS A 93 -2.83 -30.30 -10.00
CA CYS A 93 -3.28 -31.35 -9.10
C CYS A 93 -2.98 -31.07 -7.62
N TYR A 94 -2.39 -29.91 -7.30
CA TYR A 94 -1.98 -29.52 -5.95
C TYR A 94 -1.03 -30.54 -5.29
N ILE A 95 -0.20 -31.21 -6.11
CA ILE A 95 0.78 -32.18 -5.62
C ILE A 95 2.02 -31.46 -5.09
N SER A 96 2.57 -31.95 -3.97
CA SER A 96 3.83 -31.47 -3.39
C SER A 96 4.76 -32.62 -3.03
N GLY A 97 6.06 -32.35 -2.96
CA GLY A 97 7.10 -33.37 -2.85
C GLY A 97 8.10 -33.25 -3.99
N GLY A 98 9.07 -34.16 -4.06
CA GLY A 98 10.16 -34.08 -5.05
C GLY A 98 10.05 -35.09 -6.19
N LEU A 99 10.73 -34.77 -7.30
CA LEU A 99 10.87 -35.65 -8.46
C LEU A 99 11.91 -36.77 -8.25
N SER A 100 12.73 -36.70 -7.21
CA SER A 100 13.85 -37.63 -6.97
C SER A 100 13.44 -39.10 -6.81
N LYS A 101 12.19 -39.38 -6.41
CA LYS A 101 11.65 -40.74 -6.31
C LYS A 101 11.06 -41.27 -7.62
N LEU A 102 10.82 -40.41 -8.61
CA LEU A 102 10.34 -40.82 -9.93
C LEU A 102 11.51 -41.39 -10.73
N ARG A 103 11.47 -42.69 -11.00
CA ARG A 103 12.52 -43.38 -11.75
C ARG A 103 12.29 -43.22 -13.25
N PHE A 104 12.79 -42.13 -13.83
CA PHE A 104 12.64 -41.83 -15.27
C PHE A 104 13.13 -42.96 -16.20
N ALA A 105 14.09 -43.78 -15.78
CA ALA A 105 14.57 -44.94 -16.54
C ALA A 105 13.49 -46.00 -16.82
N GLU A 106 12.39 -46.02 -16.08
CA GLU A 106 11.27 -46.95 -16.33
C GLU A 106 10.33 -46.47 -17.46
N PHE A 107 10.47 -45.22 -17.91
CA PHE A 107 9.60 -44.58 -18.93
C PHE A 107 10.38 -44.18 -20.20
N PRO A 108 11.07 -45.10 -20.89
CA PRO A 108 11.91 -44.76 -22.05
C PRO A 108 11.14 -44.20 -23.26
N HIS A 109 9.82 -44.41 -23.29
CA HIS A 109 8.91 -43.99 -24.36
C HIS A 109 8.02 -42.80 -23.95
N LEU A 110 8.36 -42.10 -22.85
CA LEU A 110 7.63 -40.92 -22.43
C LEU A 110 7.86 -39.79 -23.44
N VAL A 111 6.77 -39.27 -24.00
CA VAL A 111 6.75 -38.19 -24.99
C VAL A 111 6.36 -36.87 -24.34
N HIS A 112 5.36 -36.91 -23.44
CA HIS A 112 4.82 -35.71 -22.79
C HIS A 112 4.89 -35.85 -21.26
N LEU A 113 5.53 -34.87 -20.60
CA LEU A 113 5.58 -34.75 -19.15
C LEU A 113 5.17 -33.34 -18.73
N ASP A 114 3.93 -33.21 -18.24
CA ASP A 114 3.39 -31.96 -17.72
C ASP A 114 3.04 -32.12 -16.23
N LEU A 115 3.81 -31.44 -15.40
CA LEU A 115 3.62 -31.35 -13.95
C LEU A 115 3.42 -29.91 -13.49
N SER A 116 2.99 -29.03 -14.39
CA SER A 116 2.89 -27.59 -14.17
C SER A 116 1.84 -27.22 -13.11
N MET A 117 1.95 -26.00 -12.57
CA MET A 117 0.97 -25.43 -11.62
C MET A 117 0.78 -26.28 -10.35
N ASN A 118 1.87 -26.77 -9.76
CA ASN A 118 1.87 -27.58 -8.55
C ASN A 118 2.78 -26.99 -7.47
N SER A 119 3.11 -27.78 -6.44
CA SER A 119 4.01 -27.40 -5.36
C SER A 119 5.18 -28.39 -5.24
N LEU A 120 5.67 -28.88 -6.39
CA LEU A 120 6.83 -29.78 -6.46
C LEU A 120 8.10 -29.04 -6.07
N SER A 121 8.93 -29.67 -5.24
CA SER A 121 10.11 -29.07 -4.60
C SER A 121 11.38 -29.89 -4.79
N GLY A 122 12.52 -29.26 -4.53
CA GLY A 122 13.83 -29.89 -4.69
C GLY A 122 14.34 -29.85 -6.14
N PRO A 123 15.49 -30.48 -6.42
CA PRO A 123 16.14 -30.38 -7.72
C PRO A 123 15.49 -31.25 -8.79
N ILE A 124 15.58 -30.78 -10.05
CA ILE A 124 15.28 -31.59 -11.22
C ILE A 124 16.30 -32.74 -11.29
N PRO A 125 15.88 -34.02 -11.27
CA PRO A 125 16.80 -35.14 -11.29
C PRO A 125 17.55 -35.23 -12.64
N SER A 126 18.86 -35.45 -12.60
CA SER A 126 19.69 -35.55 -13.81
C SER A 126 19.30 -36.72 -14.72
N ASP A 127 18.72 -37.79 -14.16
CA ASP A 127 18.23 -38.94 -14.92
C ASP A 127 17.05 -38.62 -15.86
N ILE A 128 16.46 -37.42 -15.78
CA ILE A 128 15.47 -36.95 -16.77
C ILE A 128 16.06 -36.93 -18.19
N GLY A 129 17.37 -36.70 -18.32
CA GLY A 129 18.10 -36.72 -19.59
C GLY A 129 18.19 -38.09 -20.29
N ARG A 130 17.56 -39.14 -19.72
CA ARG A 130 17.46 -40.48 -20.34
C ARG A 130 16.19 -40.67 -21.17
N LEU A 131 15.24 -39.74 -21.10
CA LEU A 131 13.95 -39.82 -21.80
C LEU A 131 14.12 -39.43 -23.28
N ALA A 132 14.74 -40.31 -24.07
CA ALA A 132 15.16 -40.00 -25.44
C ALA A 132 13.99 -39.63 -26.39
N GLU A 133 12.77 -40.09 -26.09
CA GLU A 133 11.56 -39.80 -26.88
C GLU A 133 10.79 -38.56 -26.38
N LEU A 134 11.25 -37.90 -25.30
CA LEU A 134 10.54 -36.76 -24.72
C LEU A 134 10.53 -35.57 -25.68
N SER A 135 9.32 -35.11 -26.00
CA SER A 135 9.03 -33.97 -26.86
C SER A 135 8.65 -32.74 -26.02
N ASP A 136 7.85 -32.93 -24.97
CA ASP A 136 7.29 -31.83 -24.20
C ASP A 136 7.56 -32.04 -22.70
N LEU A 137 8.29 -31.08 -22.12
CA LEU A 137 8.60 -31.04 -20.69
C LEU A 137 8.12 -29.72 -20.09
N ASP A 138 7.03 -29.78 -19.34
CA ASP A 138 6.50 -28.65 -18.58
C ASP A 138 6.56 -28.92 -17.07
N LEU A 139 7.44 -28.20 -16.39
CA LEU A 139 7.59 -28.19 -14.94
C LEU A 139 7.29 -26.80 -14.35
N SER A 140 6.64 -25.93 -15.11
CA SER A 140 6.41 -24.53 -14.77
C SER A 140 5.53 -24.35 -13.53
N ARG A 141 5.61 -23.18 -12.89
CA ARG A 141 4.77 -22.79 -11.74
C ARG A 141 4.81 -23.84 -10.62
N ASN A 142 6.01 -24.13 -10.17
CA ASN A 142 6.31 -25.04 -9.06
C ASN A 142 7.30 -24.36 -8.09
N VAL A 143 7.88 -25.11 -7.16
CA VAL A 143 8.88 -24.61 -6.20
C VAL A 143 10.20 -25.38 -6.31
N LEU A 144 10.56 -25.78 -7.55
CA LEU A 144 11.79 -26.54 -7.84
C LEU A 144 13.03 -25.67 -7.61
N THR A 145 14.10 -26.27 -7.07
CA THR A 145 15.33 -25.57 -6.68
C THR A 145 16.57 -26.16 -7.35
N GLY A 146 17.73 -25.54 -7.17
CA GLY A 146 19.00 -26.04 -7.73
C GLY A 146 19.15 -25.72 -9.23
N SER A 147 20.20 -26.27 -9.84
CA SER A 147 20.54 -25.95 -11.23
C SER A 147 19.80 -26.80 -12.25
N ILE A 148 19.54 -26.23 -13.44
CA ILE A 148 19.10 -26.96 -14.62
C ILE A 148 20.13 -28.07 -14.93
N PRO A 149 19.75 -29.36 -14.87
CA PRO A 149 20.69 -30.46 -15.08
C PRO A 149 21.29 -30.43 -16.49
N PRO A 150 22.63 -30.54 -16.64
CA PRO A 150 23.26 -30.50 -17.96
C PRO A 150 22.79 -31.63 -18.89
N LEU A 151 22.37 -32.76 -18.32
CA LEU A 151 21.84 -33.91 -19.07
C LEU A 151 20.50 -33.64 -19.78
N ILE A 152 19.80 -32.55 -19.47
CA ILE A 152 18.65 -32.11 -20.29
C ILE A 152 19.07 -31.89 -21.75
N GLY A 153 20.33 -31.49 -21.99
CA GLY A 153 20.86 -31.36 -23.34
C GLY A 153 20.85 -32.66 -24.16
N ASN A 154 20.68 -33.84 -23.56
CA ASN A 154 20.60 -35.11 -24.29
C ASN A 154 19.22 -35.38 -24.90
N LEU A 155 18.20 -34.57 -24.59
CA LEU A 155 16.82 -34.76 -25.04
C LEU A 155 16.65 -34.22 -26.46
N THR A 156 17.20 -34.92 -27.45
CA THR A 156 17.29 -34.42 -28.83
C THR A 156 15.93 -34.23 -29.53
N ASN A 157 14.87 -34.89 -29.06
CA ASN A 157 13.52 -34.76 -29.59
C ASN A 157 12.69 -33.66 -28.91
N LEU A 158 13.25 -32.99 -27.90
CA LEU A 158 12.54 -32.00 -27.10
C LEU A 158 12.19 -30.78 -27.96
N ALA A 159 10.89 -30.52 -28.11
CA ALA A 159 10.30 -29.38 -28.78
C ALA A 159 9.92 -28.27 -27.78
N VAL A 160 9.38 -28.63 -26.61
CA VAL A 160 8.95 -27.69 -25.58
C VAL A 160 9.68 -27.96 -24.28
N LEU A 161 10.36 -26.93 -23.76
CA LEU A 161 10.94 -26.92 -22.42
C LEU A 161 10.42 -25.70 -21.64
N ASP A 162 9.49 -25.92 -20.73
CA ASP A 162 9.01 -24.89 -19.81
C ASP A 162 9.38 -25.20 -18.36
N LEU A 163 10.27 -24.38 -17.80
CA LEU A 163 10.69 -24.42 -16.40
C LEU A 163 10.37 -23.11 -15.68
N SER A 164 9.48 -22.29 -16.25
CA SER A 164 9.17 -20.95 -15.76
C SER A 164 8.54 -20.96 -14.35
N SER A 165 8.66 -19.85 -13.63
CA SER A 165 8.08 -19.64 -12.29
C SER A 165 8.47 -20.75 -11.30
N ASN A 166 9.77 -20.89 -11.05
CA ASN A 166 10.37 -21.82 -10.09
C ASN A 166 11.48 -21.10 -9.30
N TYR A 167 12.27 -21.83 -8.49
CA TYR A 167 13.43 -21.31 -7.77
C TYR A 167 14.76 -21.88 -8.29
N LEU A 168 14.84 -22.16 -9.60
CA LEU A 168 16.04 -22.72 -10.22
C LEU A 168 17.18 -21.69 -10.20
N SER A 169 18.41 -22.14 -10.02
CA SER A 169 19.58 -21.28 -9.88
C SER A 169 20.76 -21.74 -10.76
N GLY A 170 21.86 -20.98 -10.77
CA GLY A 170 23.00 -21.27 -11.64
C GLY A 170 22.78 -20.82 -13.09
N ARG A 171 23.52 -21.40 -14.05
CA ARG A 171 23.51 -20.96 -15.46
C ARG A 171 22.44 -21.68 -16.27
N ILE A 172 21.97 -21.06 -17.36
CA ILE A 172 20.97 -21.61 -18.29
C ILE A 172 21.40 -23.01 -18.79
N PHE A 173 22.63 -23.14 -19.33
CA PHE A 173 23.20 -24.43 -19.72
C PHE A 173 24.72 -24.46 -19.45
N ASN A 174 25.22 -25.62 -18.99
CA ASN A 174 26.65 -25.90 -18.83
C ASN A 174 27.23 -26.83 -19.93
N CYS A 175 26.41 -27.23 -20.90
CA CYS A 175 26.80 -28.02 -22.07
C CYS A 175 26.55 -27.23 -23.35
N THR A 176 27.13 -27.64 -24.48
CA THR A 176 26.79 -27.12 -25.81
C THR A 176 25.33 -27.44 -26.14
N PRO A 177 24.42 -26.45 -26.18
CA PRO A 177 23.00 -26.61 -26.55
C PRO A 177 22.76 -27.17 -27.95
N GLY A 178 23.81 -27.30 -28.78
CA GLY A 178 23.74 -27.80 -30.17
C GLY A 178 23.24 -29.24 -30.33
N THR A 179 22.79 -29.89 -29.25
CA THR A 179 22.12 -31.19 -29.25
C THR A 179 20.59 -31.08 -29.28
N LEU A 180 19.99 -29.98 -28.79
CA LEU A 180 18.54 -29.73 -28.72
C LEU A 180 17.98 -29.12 -30.02
N HIS A 181 18.36 -29.67 -31.17
CA HIS A 181 18.08 -29.06 -32.49
C HIS A 181 16.59 -28.97 -32.86
N ASN A 182 15.72 -29.73 -32.19
CA ASN A 182 14.27 -29.69 -32.38
C ASN A 182 13.55 -28.73 -31.42
N LEU A 183 14.27 -28.03 -30.53
CA LEU A 183 13.64 -27.15 -29.54
C LEU A 183 13.01 -25.94 -30.22
N GLU A 184 11.72 -25.76 -29.97
CA GLU A 184 10.85 -24.73 -30.54
C GLU A 184 10.48 -23.66 -29.49
N TYR A 185 10.26 -24.09 -28.25
CA TYR A 185 9.89 -23.26 -27.11
C TYR A 185 10.85 -23.46 -25.93
N LEU A 186 11.41 -22.35 -25.42
CA LEU A 186 12.22 -22.33 -24.21
C LEU A 186 11.72 -21.26 -23.24
N GLY A 187 11.02 -21.69 -22.19
CA GLY A 187 10.51 -20.83 -21.12
C GLY A 187 11.28 -21.03 -19.81
N LEU A 188 12.03 -20.03 -19.37
CA LEU A 188 12.80 -20.04 -18.12
C LEU A 188 12.47 -18.86 -17.19
N ARG A 189 11.42 -18.10 -17.52
CA ARG A 189 10.98 -16.91 -16.78
C ARG A 189 10.86 -17.13 -15.28
N GLY A 190 11.13 -16.12 -14.46
CA GLY A 190 10.76 -16.16 -13.05
C GLY A 190 11.51 -17.25 -12.27
N ASN A 191 12.83 -17.24 -12.38
CA ASN A 191 13.75 -18.12 -11.66
C ASN A 191 14.90 -17.28 -11.05
N SER A 192 15.86 -17.94 -10.42
CA SER A 192 17.09 -17.33 -9.87
C SER A 192 18.31 -17.63 -10.75
N LEU A 193 18.15 -17.72 -12.08
CA LEU A 193 19.25 -18.03 -12.99
C LEU A 193 20.24 -16.87 -13.07
N THR A 194 21.52 -17.19 -13.26
CA THR A 194 22.65 -16.25 -13.21
C THR A 194 23.63 -16.48 -14.35
N GLY A 195 24.54 -15.53 -14.55
CA GLY A 195 25.56 -15.58 -15.61
C GLY A 195 25.04 -15.16 -16.98
N PRO A 196 25.84 -15.31 -18.05
CA PRO A 196 25.50 -14.84 -19.38
C PRO A 196 24.55 -15.75 -20.13
N ILE A 197 23.76 -15.14 -21.01
CA ILE A 197 23.01 -15.85 -22.05
C ILE A 197 24.04 -16.57 -22.93
N PRO A 198 23.99 -17.91 -23.05
CA PRO A 198 24.96 -18.65 -23.85
C PRO A 198 24.80 -18.33 -25.34
N SER A 199 25.87 -17.94 -26.03
CA SER A 199 25.84 -17.68 -27.48
C SER A 199 25.39 -18.88 -28.30
N SER A 200 25.62 -20.08 -27.77
CA SER A 200 25.22 -21.33 -28.37
C SER A 200 23.70 -21.59 -28.40
N LEU A 201 22.88 -20.77 -27.72
CA LEU A 201 21.43 -20.73 -27.97
C LEU A 201 21.11 -20.35 -29.42
N GLY A 202 21.97 -19.56 -30.07
CA GLY A 202 21.85 -19.22 -31.49
C GLY A 202 21.98 -20.41 -32.45
N ASN A 203 22.33 -21.61 -31.96
CA ASN A 203 22.37 -22.84 -32.77
C ASN A 203 21.02 -23.58 -32.82
N LEU A 204 20.02 -23.15 -32.05
CA LEU A 204 18.71 -23.80 -31.96
C LEU A 204 17.80 -23.30 -33.10
N ALA A 205 18.07 -23.73 -34.33
CA ALA A 205 17.45 -23.16 -35.53
C ALA A 205 15.90 -23.26 -35.57
N GLY A 206 15.30 -24.22 -34.85
CA GLY A 206 13.84 -24.37 -34.71
C GLY A 206 13.21 -23.46 -33.65
N LEU A 207 14.01 -22.80 -32.80
CA LEU A 207 13.52 -22.01 -31.69
C LEU A 207 12.80 -20.76 -32.19
N TYR A 208 11.51 -20.66 -31.88
CA TYR A 208 10.69 -19.50 -32.22
C TYR A 208 10.22 -18.73 -30.98
N PHE A 209 10.24 -19.34 -29.80
CA PHE A 209 9.85 -18.69 -28.54
C PHE A 209 10.98 -18.79 -27.51
N LEU A 210 11.47 -17.65 -27.04
CA LEU A 210 12.52 -17.56 -26.02
C LEU A 210 12.14 -16.56 -24.94
N ASP A 211 11.79 -17.08 -23.76
CA ASP A 211 11.47 -16.28 -22.57
C ASP A 211 12.45 -16.58 -21.43
N LEU A 212 13.29 -15.60 -21.13
CA LEU A 212 14.29 -15.62 -20.05
C LEU A 212 14.03 -14.51 -19.01
N GLY A 213 12.85 -13.88 -19.04
CA GLY A 213 12.55 -12.73 -18.20
C GLY A 213 12.55 -13.03 -16.70
N PHE A 214 12.56 -12.02 -15.85
CA PHE A 214 12.52 -12.18 -14.38
C PHE A 214 13.55 -13.19 -13.85
N ASN A 215 14.82 -12.95 -14.15
CA ASN A 215 15.96 -13.74 -13.67
C ASN A 215 17.08 -12.79 -13.19
N ASN A 216 18.26 -13.33 -12.89
CA ASN A 216 19.45 -12.57 -12.51
C ASN A 216 20.58 -12.76 -13.55
N LEU A 217 20.21 -12.88 -14.83
CA LEU A 217 21.15 -13.03 -15.95
C LEU A 217 21.97 -11.74 -16.12
N SER A 218 23.21 -11.88 -16.58
CA SER A 218 24.17 -10.77 -16.67
C SER A 218 25.00 -10.83 -17.95
N GLY A 219 25.75 -9.78 -18.26
CA GLY A 219 26.53 -9.73 -19.51
C GLY A 219 25.67 -9.35 -20.71
N HIS A 220 26.16 -9.60 -21.92
CA HIS A 220 25.61 -9.03 -23.14
C HIS A 220 24.64 -9.97 -23.84
N ILE A 221 23.70 -9.41 -24.63
CA ILE A 221 22.89 -10.18 -25.58
C ILE A 221 23.84 -10.74 -26.67
N PRO A 222 23.96 -12.07 -26.84
CA PRO A 222 24.81 -12.65 -27.87
C PRO A 222 24.29 -12.33 -29.26
N ARG A 223 25.19 -11.96 -30.19
CA ARG A 223 24.82 -11.67 -31.58
C ARG A 223 24.20 -12.87 -32.29
N GLU A 224 24.56 -14.08 -31.86
CA GLU A 224 24.09 -15.36 -32.39
C GLU A 224 22.58 -15.54 -32.16
N ILE A 225 21.96 -14.87 -31.18
CA ILE A 225 20.50 -14.84 -31.02
C ILE A 225 19.82 -14.29 -32.27
N GLY A 226 20.44 -13.29 -32.92
CA GLY A 226 19.96 -12.73 -34.19
C GLY A 226 20.11 -13.65 -35.40
N MET A 227 20.53 -14.91 -35.23
CA MET A 227 20.55 -15.93 -36.27
C MET A 227 19.34 -16.87 -36.23
N LEU A 228 18.46 -16.71 -35.24
CA LEU A 228 17.29 -17.54 -35.01
C LEU A 228 16.05 -17.06 -35.80
N GLY A 229 15.01 -17.88 -35.83
CA GLY A 229 13.71 -17.56 -36.42
C GLY A 229 12.65 -17.14 -35.39
N LEU A 230 13.04 -16.30 -34.42
CA LEU A 230 12.18 -15.97 -33.26
C LEU A 230 10.91 -15.20 -33.66
N LEU A 231 9.79 -15.61 -33.07
CA LEU A 231 8.53 -14.87 -32.99
C LEU A 231 8.48 -14.02 -31.71
N GLU A 232 9.01 -14.53 -30.61
CA GLU A 232 9.03 -13.83 -29.32
C GLU A 232 10.41 -13.92 -28.65
N LEU A 233 10.90 -12.77 -28.20
CA LEU A 233 12.12 -12.63 -27.42
C LEU A 233 11.83 -11.77 -26.19
N ASP A 234 11.72 -12.42 -25.04
CA ASP A 234 11.52 -11.77 -23.74
C ASP A 234 12.76 -11.99 -22.84
N LEU A 235 13.44 -10.89 -22.53
CA LEU A 235 14.61 -10.83 -21.64
C LEU A 235 14.39 -9.84 -20.49
N ASP A 236 13.14 -9.48 -20.18
CA ASP A 236 12.80 -8.41 -19.23
C ASP A 236 13.28 -8.73 -17.80
N TYR A 237 13.48 -7.70 -16.98
CA TYR A 237 13.82 -7.86 -15.56
C TYR A 237 15.03 -8.80 -15.32
N ASN A 238 16.20 -8.37 -15.79
CA ASN A 238 17.49 -9.05 -15.62
C ASN A 238 18.61 -8.01 -15.39
N ASN A 239 19.87 -8.44 -15.33
CA ASN A 239 21.05 -7.57 -15.21
C ASN A 239 21.85 -7.54 -16.54
N ILE A 240 21.19 -7.65 -17.68
CA ILE A 240 21.83 -7.69 -19.01
C ILE A 240 22.39 -6.30 -19.31
N ASN A 241 23.63 -6.24 -19.80
CA ASN A 241 24.35 -5.00 -20.08
C ASN A 241 24.93 -4.95 -21.51
N GLY A 242 25.60 -3.84 -21.81
CA GLY A 242 26.11 -3.57 -23.16
C GLY A 242 25.01 -3.16 -24.14
N SER A 243 25.32 -3.14 -25.44
CA SER A 243 24.41 -2.64 -26.47
C SER A 243 23.57 -3.72 -27.13
N ILE A 244 22.38 -3.34 -27.62
CA ILE A 244 21.55 -4.20 -28.47
C ILE A 244 22.33 -4.55 -29.75
N PRO A 245 22.59 -5.84 -30.05
CA PRO A 245 23.32 -6.23 -31.25
C PRO A 245 22.55 -5.88 -32.52
N THR A 246 23.25 -5.40 -33.55
CA THR A 246 22.61 -5.08 -34.84
C THR A 246 21.97 -6.30 -35.51
N THR A 247 22.44 -7.51 -35.17
CA THR A 247 21.88 -8.79 -35.66
C THR A 247 20.47 -9.07 -35.16
N ILE A 248 20.00 -8.42 -34.10
CA ILE A 248 18.59 -8.51 -33.69
C ILE A 248 17.67 -8.06 -34.83
N GLY A 249 18.10 -7.11 -35.66
CA GLY A 249 17.37 -6.67 -36.86
C GLY A 249 17.21 -7.74 -37.96
N ASN A 250 17.80 -8.94 -37.80
CA ASN A 250 17.60 -10.06 -38.72
C ASN A 250 16.39 -10.94 -38.35
N LEU A 251 15.81 -10.77 -37.15
CA LEU A 251 14.68 -11.56 -36.66
C LEU A 251 13.35 -11.11 -37.31
N THR A 252 13.25 -11.14 -38.64
CA THR A 252 12.15 -10.50 -39.38
C THR A 252 10.74 -11.04 -39.07
N SER A 253 10.66 -12.20 -38.43
CA SER A 253 9.40 -12.81 -37.96
C SER A 253 9.01 -12.40 -36.54
N LEU A 254 9.83 -11.62 -35.84
CA LEU A 254 9.63 -11.25 -34.45
C LEU A 254 8.40 -10.36 -34.29
N ASN A 255 7.49 -10.76 -33.41
CA ASN A 255 6.27 -10.07 -33.02
C ASN A 255 6.44 -9.33 -31.69
N LEU A 256 7.20 -9.92 -30.76
CA LEU A 256 7.45 -9.35 -29.43
C LEU A 256 8.95 -9.26 -29.15
N LEU A 257 9.39 -8.05 -28.76
CA LEU A 257 10.73 -7.78 -28.24
C LEU A 257 10.60 -7.04 -26.90
N ASP A 258 10.86 -7.73 -25.80
CA ASP A 258 10.93 -7.13 -24.47
C ASP A 258 12.35 -7.25 -23.91
N LEU A 259 13.02 -6.11 -23.78
CA LEU A 259 14.34 -5.97 -23.17
C LEU A 259 14.30 -5.04 -21.94
N SER A 260 13.10 -4.77 -21.42
CA SER A 260 12.90 -3.77 -20.39
C SER A 260 13.53 -4.15 -19.05
N ARG A 261 13.74 -3.17 -18.17
CA ARG A 261 14.26 -3.37 -16.80
C ARG A 261 15.58 -4.15 -16.78
N ASN A 262 16.56 -3.67 -17.54
CA ASN A 262 17.91 -4.21 -17.62
C ASN A 262 18.95 -3.08 -17.46
N GLU A 263 20.22 -3.37 -17.73
CA GLU A 263 21.32 -2.40 -17.75
C GLU A 263 21.84 -2.12 -19.18
N ILE A 264 20.97 -2.22 -20.19
CA ILE A 264 21.35 -2.06 -21.60
C ILE A 264 21.77 -0.61 -21.86
N THR A 265 22.86 -0.45 -22.62
CA THR A 265 23.50 0.83 -22.97
C THR A 265 23.64 0.98 -24.48
N GLY A 266 24.27 2.07 -24.96
CA GLY A 266 24.44 2.32 -26.39
C GLY A 266 23.14 2.78 -27.05
N SER A 267 23.15 2.88 -28.38
CA SER A 267 22.01 3.36 -29.16
C SER A 267 21.14 2.23 -29.68
N ILE A 268 19.86 2.53 -29.93
CA ILE A 268 18.94 1.64 -30.65
C ILE A 268 19.47 1.45 -32.10
N PRO A 269 19.78 0.21 -32.54
CA PRO A 269 20.26 -0.03 -33.90
C PRO A 269 19.23 0.29 -34.98
N GLU A 270 19.63 0.95 -36.08
CA GLU A 270 18.75 1.21 -37.22
C GLU A 270 18.16 -0.07 -37.84
N SER A 271 18.88 -1.20 -37.71
CA SER A 271 18.46 -2.50 -38.21
C SER A 271 17.20 -3.04 -37.54
N ILE A 272 16.82 -2.55 -36.36
CA ILE A 272 15.54 -2.88 -35.74
C ILE A 272 14.37 -2.47 -36.64
N GLY A 273 14.53 -1.43 -37.47
CA GLY A 273 13.52 -1.03 -38.46
C GLY A 273 13.24 -2.08 -39.56
N ASN A 274 13.98 -3.19 -39.61
CA ASN A 274 13.70 -4.31 -40.52
C ASN A 274 12.69 -5.32 -39.94
N LEU A 275 12.32 -5.21 -38.65
CA LEU A 275 11.41 -6.12 -37.96
C LEU A 275 9.95 -5.80 -38.28
N THR A 276 9.54 -5.91 -39.54
CA THR A 276 8.25 -5.40 -40.01
C THR A 276 7.03 -6.11 -39.42
N SER A 277 7.19 -7.33 -38.87
CA SER A 277 6.14 -8.08 -38.16
C SER A 277 5.97 -7.67 -36.70
N LEU A 278 6.87 -6.83 -36.16
CA LEU A 278 6.92 -6.50 -34.75
C LEU A 278 5.67 -5.72 -34.34
N GLN A 279 4.99 -6.23 -33.31
CA GLN A 279 3.76 -5.66 -32.73
C GLN A 279 4.07 -4.96 -31.41
N ASN A 280 4.90 -5.59 -30.57
CA ASN A 280 5.21 -5.09 -29.24
C ASN A 280 6.72 -4.92 -29.06
N MET A 281 7.13 -3.69 -28.74
CA MET A 281 8.51 -3.37 -28.39
C MET A 281 8.56 -2.63 -27.05
N ASP A 282 9.21 -3.25 -26.06
CA ASP A 282 9.50 -2.62 -24.77
C ASP A 282 11.00 -2.60 -24.50
N LEU A 283 11.58 -1.41 -24.49
CA LEU A 283 12.98 -1.16 -24.14
C LEU A 283 13.10 -0.27 -22.89
N SER A 284 12.00 -0.11 -22.13
CA SER A 284 11.92 0.81 -21.00
C SER A 284 12.86 0.43 -19.85
N ASN A 285 13.12 1.36 -18.94
CA ASN A 285 13.90 1.14 -17.73
C ASN A 285 15.30 0.56 -18.03
N ASN A 286 16.04 1.24 -18.90
CA ASN A 286 17.41 0.89 -19.29
C ASN A 286 18.31 2.15 -19.27
N ARG A 287 19.52 2.04 -19.82
CA ARG A 287 20.50 3.14 -19.95
C ARG A 287 20.79 3.45 -21.43
N ILE A 288 19.80 3.28 -22.31
CA ILE A 288 19.93 3.48 -23.76
C ILE A 288 20.08 4.98 -24.05
N ILE A 289 20.95 5.33 -24.99
CA ILE A 289 21.28 6.70 -25.40
C ILE A 289 20.99 6.93 -26.88
N GLY A 290 21.02 8.19 -27.32
CA GLY A 290 20.90 8.56 -28.74
C GLY A 290 19.45 8.71 -29.20
N PRO A 291 19.22 8.89 -30.52
CA PRO A 291 17.90 9.15 -31.08
C PRO A 291 17.08 7.87 -31.28
N ILE A 292 15.77 8.02 -31.41
CA ILE A 292 14.91 7.00 -32.03
C ILE A 292 15.25 6.94 -33.53
N PRO A 293 15.60 5.77 -34.10
CA PRO A 293 15.91 5.65 -35.53
C PRO A 293 14.71 6.01 -36.41
N SER A 294 14.90 6.82 -37.46
CA SER A 294 13.84 7.11 -38.43
C SER A 294 13.35 5.86 -39.19
N THR A 295 14.17 4.80 -39.22
CA THR A 295 13.78 3.49 -39.76
C THR A 295 12.61 2.85 -39.01
N PHE A 296 12.26 3.32 -37.80
CA PHE A 296 11.09 2.86 -37.06
C PHE A 296 9.78 3.08 -37.83
N GLY A 297 9.70 4.07 -38.73
CA GLY A 297 8.53 4.25 -39.60
C GLY A 297 8.23 3.06 -40.55
N LYS A 298 9.13 2.08 -40.64
CA LYS A 298 8.90 0.82 -41.38
C LYS A 298 8.19 -0.25 -40.56
N LEU A 299 8.09 -0.09 -39.24
CA LEU A 299 7.49 -1.07 -38.32
C LEU A 299 5.96 -0.98 -38.36
N ILE A 300 5.37 -1.12 -39.54
CA ILE A 300 3.96 -0.82 -39.79
C ILE A 300 2.99 -1.67 -38.97
N SER A 301 3.41 -2.83 -38.45
CA SER A 301 2.62 -3.70 -37.57
C SER A 301 2.69 -3.33 -36.08
N LEU A 302 3.48 -2.32 -35.71
CA LEU A 302 3.74 -1.98 -34.31
C LEU A 302 2.48 -1.39 -33.65
N GLU A 303 2.06 -2.02 -32.56
CA GLU A 303 0.92 -1.63 -31.72
C GLU A 303 1.38 -0.93 -30.44
N THR A 304 2.48 -1.40 -29.85
CA THR A 304 3.03 -0.87 -28.59
C THR A 304 4.51 -0.54 -28.74
N LEU A 305 4.87 0.71 -28.45
CA LEU A 305 6.26 1.17 -28.35
C LEU A 305 6.50 1.83 -27.00
N LYS A 306 7.32 1.21 -26.17
CA LYS A 306 7.70 1.72 -24.85
C LYS A 306 9.21 1.90 -24.74
N LEU A 307 9.62 3.14 -24.52
CA LEU A 307 11.01 3.56 -24.36
C LEU A 307 11.23 4.35 -23.06
N GLU A 308 10.26 4.29 -22.14
CA GLU A 308 10.21 4.99 -20.85
C GLU A 308 11.49 4.80 -20.02
N SER A 309 11.87 5.82 -19.25
CA SER A 309 13.00 5.76 -18.31
C SER A 309 14.31 5.26 -18.95
N ASN A 310 14.79 6.03 -19.92
CA ASN A 310 16.08 5.85 -20.59
C ASN A 310 16.83 7.19 -20.67
N MET A 311 17.95 7.22 -21.40
CA MET A 311 18.72 8.44 -21.68
C MET A 311 18.63 8.81 -23.18
N LEU A 312 17.53 8.46 -23.85
CA LEU A 312 17.31 8.80 -25.26
C LEU A 312 17.18 10.32 -25.42
N ASN A 313 17.70 10.84 -26.52
CA ASN A 313 17.81 12.28 -26.77
C ASN A 313 17.47 12.63 -28.22
N ALA A 314 17.79 13.86 -28.62
CA ALA A 314 17.46 14.43 -29.92
C ALA A 314 15.95 14.66 -30.13
N ILE A 315 15.54 14.93 -31.36
CA ILE A 315 14.15 15.21 -31.73
C ILE A 315 13.38 13.92 -32.01
N LEU A 316 12.06 13.95 -31.79
CA LEU A 316 11.19 12.85 -32.19
C LEU A 316 11.10 12.76 -33.73
N PRO A 317 11.33 11.58 -34.33
CA PRO A 317 11.28 11.43 -35.79
C PRO A 317 9.84 11.53 -36.31
N PRO A 318 9.56 12.37 -37.34
CA PRO A 318 8.24 12.45 -37.98
C PRO A 318 7.72 11.12 -38.52
N GLU A 319 8.62 10.19 -38.85
CA GLU A 319 8.32 8.85 -39.34
C GLU A 319 7.52 8.00 -38.34
N LEU A 320 7.48 8.34 -37.05
CA LEU A 320 6.58 7.68 -36.09
C LEU A 320 5.10 7.82 -36.48
N GLY A 321 4.73 8.87 -37.21
CA GLY A 321 3.38 9.04 -37.75
C GLY A 321 2.98 8.01 -38.80
N LEU A 322 3.93 7.26 -39.36
CA LEU A 322 3.66 6.19 -40.33
C LEU A 322 3.15 4.90 -39.67
N LEU A 323 3.23 4.80 -38.34
CA LEU A 323 2.85 3.63 -37.56
C LEU A 323 1.32 3.59 -37.37
N SER A 324 0.61 3.14 -38.40
CA SER A 324 -0.86 3.23 -38.47
C SER A 324 -1.61 2.39 -37.43
N TYR A 325 -0.97 1.35 -36.89
CA TYR A 325 -1.54 0.46 -35.86
C TYR A 325 -1.12 0.82 -34.43
N LEU A 326 -0.26 1.83 -34.28
CA LEU A 326 0.28 2.20 -32.98
C LEU A 326 -0.85 2.65 -32.05
N SER A 327 -1.00 1.92 -30.94
CA SER A 327 -2.00 2.14 -29.89
C SER A 327 -1.37 2.77 -28.65
N VAL A 328 -0.15 2.36 -28.29
CA VAL A 328 0.54 2.88 -27.11
C VAL A 328 1.92 3.40 -27.51
N LEU A 329 2.17 4.68 -27.22
CA LEU A 329 3.48 5.30 -27.37
C LEU A 329 3.90 5.90 -26.03
N ASP A 330 4.89 5.28 -25.38
CA ASP A 330 5.46 5.76 -24.12
C ASP A 330 6.94 6.13 -24.30
N LEU A 331 7.20 7.43 -24.26
CA LEU A 331 8.52 8.04 -24.38
C LEU A 331 8.91 8.82 -23.12
N SER A 332 8.21 8.58 -22.01
CA SER A 332 8.36 9.34 -20.78
C SER A 332 9.75 9.19 -20.14
N SER A 333 10.14 10.16 -19.33
CA SER A 333 11.40 10.15 -18.57
C SER A 333 12.64 9.90 -19.44
N ASN A 334 12.81 10.74 -20.46
CA ASN A 334 13.96 10.74 -21.38
C ASN A 334 14.49 12.18 -21.54
N GLN A 335 15.37 12.41 -22.53
CA GLN A 335 15.98 13.71 -22.84
C GLN A 335 15.57 14.20 -24.24
N PHE A 336 14.35 13.87 -24.71
CA PHE A 336 13.88 14.30 -26.03
C PHE A 336 13.70 15.82 -26.08
N THR A 337 14.09 16.42 -27.19
CA THR A 337 14.07 17.88 -27.45
C THR A 337 13.26 18.20 -28.69
N GLY A 338 13.10 19.49 -29.03
CA GLY A 338 12.33 19.91 -30.21
C GLY A 338 10.82 19.77 -30.00
N SER A 339 10.05 19.88 -31.08
CA SER A 339 8.59 19.81 -31.02
C SER A 339 8.04 18.40 -31.18
N ILE A 340 6.83 18.16 -30.66
CA ILE A 340 6.05 16.97 -30.97
C ILE A 340 5.73 17.01 -32.49
N PRO A 341 6.09 16.00 -33.29
CA PRO A 341 5.82 15.99 -34.72
C PRO A 341 4.31 15.95 -35.01
N PRO A 342 3.77 16.85 -35.86
CA PRO A 342 2.35 16.80 -36.27
C PRO A 342 1.92 15.48 -36.90
N GLN A 343 2.86 14.75 -37.50
CA GLN A 343 2.65 13.45 -38.13
C GLN A 343 2.14 12.40 -37.14
N ILE A 344 2.42 12.52 -35.83
CA ILE A 344 1.86 11.61 -34.82
C ILE A 344 0.31 11.62 -34.85
N GLY A 345 -0.31 12.72 -35.27
CA GLY A 345 -1.76 12.79 -35.50
C GLY A 345 -2.31 11.84 -36.57
N GLN A 346 -1.45 11.18 -37.35
CA GLN A 346 -1.81 10.16 -38.36
C GLN A 346 -1.94 8.75 -37.74
N CYS A 347 -1.49 8.54 -36.51
CA CYS A 347 -1.66 7.29 -35.76
C CYS A 347 -3.11 7.17 -35.26
N HIS A 348 -4.05 6.85 -36.15
CA HIS A 348 -5.48 6.85 -35.83
C HIS A 348 -5.92 5.83 -34.77
N HIS A 349 -5.07 4.84 -34.44
CA HIS A 349 -5.32 3.85 -33.39
C HIS A 349 -4.73 4.24 -32.02
N LEU A 350 -4.04 5.38 -31.92
CA LEU A 350 -3.33 5.79 -30.72
C LEU A 350 -4.31 6.05 -29.56
N SER A 351 -4.21 5.21 -28.52
CA SER A 351 -5.03 5.23 -27.30
C SER A 351 -4.31 5.89 -26.12
N SER A 352 -3.00 5.66 -25.98
CA SER A 352 -2.17 6.30 -24.95
C SER A 352 -0.92 6.95 -25.55
N LEU A 353 -0.75 8.25 -25.29
CA LEU A 353 0.45 9.02 -25.64
C LEU A 353 1.08 9.60 -24.37
N LEU A 354 2.22 9.03 -23.97
CA LEU A 354 2.93 9.38 -22.75
C LEU A 354 4.29 9.98 -23.09
N LEU A 355 4.42 11.28 -22.84
CA LEU A 355 5.62 12.09 -23.06
C LEU A 355 6.18 12.79 -21.80
N PRO A 356 5.72 12.55 -20.54
CA PRO A 356 6.14 13.39 -19.43
C PRO A 356 7.63 13.28 -19.12
N ASN A 357 8.17 14.30 -18.44
CA ASN A 357 9.58 14.37 -18.05
C ASN A 357 10.54 14.28 -19.26
N ASN A 358 10.37 15.20 -20.20
CA ASN A 358 11.29 15.38 -21.33
C ASN A 358 11.64 16.87 -21.48
N LEU A 359 12.40 17.22 -22.52
CA LEU A 359 12.78 18.59 -22.86
C LEU A 359 12.05 19.08 -24.13
N LEU A 360 10.84 18.58 -24.39
CA LEU A 360 10.06 18.95 -25.57
C LEU A 360 9.64 20.42 -25.51
N THR A 361 9.58 21.07 -26.67
CA THR A 361 9.36 22.51 -26.84
C THR A 361 8.31 22.79 -27.92
N GLY A 362 7.90 24.05 -28.07
CA GLY A 362 6.97 24.46 -29.12
C GLY A 362 5.51 24.04 -28.83
N PRO A 363 4.61 24.22 -29.81
CA PRO A 363 3.18 23.96 -29.62
C PRO A 363 2.83 22.47 -29.64
N ILE A 364 1.76 22.14 -28.90
CA ILE A 364 1.07 20.86 -29.06
C ILE A 364 0.41 20.86 -30.46
N PRO A 365 0.68 19.86 -31.33
CA PRO A 365 0.13 19.83 -32.68
C PRO A 365 -1.40 19.69 -32.67
N GLN A 366 -2.08 20.47 -33.50
CA GLN A 366 -3.54 20.37 -33.66
C GLN A 366 -3.96 19.01 -34.23
N GLU A 367 -3.06 18.34 -34.97
CA GLU A 367 -3.27 17.05 -35.61
C GLU A 367 -3.50 15.94 -34.58
N LEU A 368 -3.03 16.08 -33.34
CA LEU A 368 -3.33 15.13 -32.26
C LEU A 368 -4.83 15.02 -31.98
N GLY A 369 -5.61 16.08 -32.26
CA GLY A 369 -7.07 16.02 -32.17
C GLY A 369 -7.75 15.09 -33.20
N TYR A 370 -7.00 14.51 -34.14
CA TYR A 370 -7.47 13.48 -35.07
C TYR A 370 -7.29 12.04 -34.55
N CYS A 371 -6.58 11.86 -33.42
CA CYS A 371 -6.47 10.57 -32.74
C CYS A 371 -7.73 10.32 -31.89
N THR A 372 -8.89 10.15 -32.52
CA THR A 372 -10.20 10.14 -31.82
C THR A 372 -10.40 8.98 -30.83
N VAL A 373 -9.50 7.99 -30.84
CA VAL A 373 -9.53 6.88 -29.88
C VAL A 373 -8.66 7.12 -28.64
N LEU A 374 -7.93 8.24 -28.58
CA LEU A 374 -7.05 8.61 -27.47
C LEU A 374 -7.83 8.67 -26.15
N THR A 375 -7.41 7.86 -25.19
CA THR A 375 -7.94 7.77 -23.83
C THR A 375 -7.03 8.48 -22.82
N GLU A 376 -5.74 8.52 -23.09
CA GLU A 376 -4.73 9.04 -22.18
C GLU A 376 -3.71 9.88 -22.95
N LEU A 377 -3.54 11.13 -22.50
CA LEU A 377 -2.52 12.04 -23.00
C LEU A 377 -1.81 12.69 -21.82
N ASP A 378 -0.57 12.28 -21.58
CA ASP A 378 0.32 12.96 -20.65
C ASP A 378 1.51 13.56 -21.40
N SER A 379 1.64 14.88 -21.36
CA SER A 379 2.83 15.58 -21.82
C SER A 379 3.34 16.58 -20.78
N SER A 380 3.10 16.27 -19.51
CA SER A 380 3.48 17.10 -18.37
C SER A 380 5.00 17.19 -18.19
N ARG A 381 5.48 18.19 -17.45
CA ARG A 381 6.92 18.37 -17.14
C ARG A 381 7.79 18.38 -18.41
N ASN A 382 7.41 19.26 -19.32
CA ASN A 382 8.14 19.58 -20.55
C ASN A 382 8.27 21.11 -20.66
N ASN A 383 8.78 21.61 -21.78
CA ASN A 383 8.84 23.03 -22.10
C ASN A 383 7.90 23.40 -23.28
N LEU A 384 6.75 22.72 -23.37
CA LEU A 384 5.73 22.99 -24.40
C LEU A 384 5.13 24.38 -24.20
N SER A 385 4.74 25.05 -25.27
CA SER A 385 4.31 26.45 -25.25
C SER A 385 3.15 26.70 -26.21
N GLY A 386 2.49 27.85 -26.07
CA GLY A 386 1.35 28.21 -26.92
C GLY A 386 0.01 27.64 -26.41
N ALA A 387 -0.99 27.66 -27.28
CA ALA A 387 -2.36 27.27 -26.91
C ALA A 387 -2.59 25.77 -27.00
N ILE A 388 -3.45 25.26 -26.11
CA ILE A 388 -3.97 23.90 -26.21
C ILE A 388 -4.89 23.85 -27.45
N PRO A 389 -4.69 22.94 -28.41
CA PRO A 389 -5.43 22.96 -29.66
C PRO A 389 -6.94 22.81 -29.49
N MET A 390 -7.72 23.66 -30.16
CA MET A 390 -9.19 23.54 -30.22
C MET A 390 -9.67 22.21 -30.80
N THR A 391 -8.81 21.49 -31.53
CA THR A 391 -9.15 20.16 -32.06
C THR A 391 -9.32 19.11 -30.97
N PHE A 392 -8.85 19.35 -29.73
CA PHE A 392 -9.02 18.42 -28.61
C PHE A 392 -10.50 18.22 -28.23
N VAL A 393 -11.41 19.10 -28.65
CA VAL A 393 -12.87 18.91 -28.53
C VAL A 393 -13.35 17.62 -29.21
N LYS A 394 -12.58 17.08 -30.16
CA LYS A 394 -12.88 15.84 -30.89
C LYS A 394 -12.43 14.58 -30.15
N LEU A 395 -11.69 14.70 -29.05
CA LEU A 395 -11.16 13.57 -28.28
C LEU A 395 -12.20 13.08 -27.26
N TYR A 396 -13.35 12.59 -27.76
CA TYR A 396 -14.48 12.18 -26.92
C TYR A 396 -14.22 10.93 -26.06
N ARG A 397 -13.12 10.21 -26.29
CA ARG A 397 -12.71 9.06 -25.47
C ARG A 397 -11.66 9.40 -24.40
N LEU A 398 -11.19 10.65 -24.36
CA LEU A 398 -10.13 11.06 -23.44
C LEU A 398 -10.63 10.99 -22.00
N VAL A 399 -9.97 10.16 -21.19
CA VAL A 399 -10.23 9.95 -19.76
C VAL A 399 -9.20 10.71 -18.94
N GLU A 400 -7.97 10.80 -19.41
CA GLU A 400 -6.87 11.47 -18.72
C GLU A 400 -6.15 12.46 -19.65
N LEU A 401 -6.07 13.72 -19.21
CA LEU A 401 -5.31 14.78 -19.85
C LEU A 401 -4.41 15.46 -18.83
N ASN A 402 -3.11 15.21 -18.92
CA ASN A 402 -2.11 15.83 -18.06
C ASN A 402 -1.12 16.66 -18.87
N LEU A 403 -1.24 17.99 -18.77
CA LEU A 403 -0.36 18.95 -19.44
C LEU A 403 0.38 19.84 -18.42
N ALA A 404 0.37 19.48 -17.14
CA ALA A 404 0.93 20.27 -16.06
C ALA A 404 2.45 20.51 -16.23
N TYR A 405 2.97 21.57 -15.61
CA TYR A 405 4.39 21.93 -15.65
C TYR A 405 4.92 22.09 -17.09
N ASN A 406 4.28 22.97 -17.85
CA ASN A 406 4.70 23.44 -19.18
C ASN A 406 4.60 24.98 -19.23
N SER A 407 4.82 25.57 -20.41
CA SER A 407 4.62 26.99 -20.71
C SER A 407 3.38 27.25 -21.58
N LEU A 408 2.31 26.46 -21.40
CA LEU A 408 1.06 26.61 -22.16
C LEU A 408 0.23 27.78 -21.64
N GLY A 409 -0.63 28.34 -22.49
CA GLY A 409 -1.53 29.44 -22.12
C GLY A 409 -2.70 29.59 -23.09
N GLY A 410 -3.60 30.53 -22.82
CA GLY A 410 -4.78 30.78 -23.67
C GLY A 410 -6.02 30.00 -23.25
N GLU A 411 -7.04 30.02 -24.10
CA GLU A 411 -8.34 29.41 -23.81
C GLU A 411 -8.32 27.89 -24.00
N PHE A 412 -8.76 27.15 -22.98
CA PHE A 412 -8.94 25.70 -23.02
C PHE A 412 -10.40 25.37 -23.32
N PHE A 413 -10.62 24.72 -24.46
CA PHE A 413 -11.96 24.33 -24.91
C PHE A 413 -12.38 22.94 -24.41
N GLY A 414 -11.42 22.08 -24.03
CA GLY A 414 -11.63 20.73 -23.49
C GLY A 414 -12.42 19.76 -24.38
N PRO A 415 -12.32 18.44 -24.15
CA PRO A 415 -13.30 17.49 -24.70
C PRO A 415 -14.63 17.64 -23.94
N TYR A 416 -15.76 17.69 -24.65
CA TYR A 416 -17.09 17.85 -24.02
C TYR A 416 -17.25 16.90 -22.82
N PRO A 417 -17.79 17.37 -21.67
CA PRO A 417 -17.93 16.54 -20.47
C PRO A 417 -18.67 15.24 -20.80
N THR A 418 -17.95 14.13 -20.84
CA THR A 418 -18.55 12.82 -21.08
C THR A 418 -19.02 12.23 -19.75
N ARG A 419 -19.89 11.21 -19.80
CA ARG A 419 -20.43 10.52 -18.61
C ARG A 419 -19.39 9.67 -17.85
N ILE A 420 -18.09 9.84 -18.15
CA ILE A 420 -16.96 9.06 -17.62
C ILE A 420 -16.12 10.00 -16.75
N PRO A 421 -15.54 9.55 -15.62
CA PRO A 421 -14.63 10.38 -14.84
C PRO A 421 -13.48 10.89 -15.71
N PHE A 422 -13.38 12.21 -15.90
CA PHE A 422 -12.32 12.86 -16.66
C PHE A 422 -11.30 13.48 -15.71
N VAL A 423 -10.04 13.03 -15.79
CA VAL A 423 -8.92 13.55 -15.00
C VAL A 423 -8.20 14.61 -15.83
N LEU A 424 -8.19 15.85 -15.32
CA LEU A 424 -7.52 16.97 -15.95
C LEU A 424 -6.46 17.54 -15.00
N SER A 425 -5.23 17.67 -15.48
CA SER A 425 -4.17 18.41 -14.78
C SER A 425 -3.50 19.41 -15.71
N LEU A 426 -3.65 20.70 -15.38
CA LEU A 426 -3.08 21.83 -16.14
C LEU A 426 -2.18 22.72 -15.25
N ASP A 427 -1.84 22.25 -14.05
CA ASP A 427 -1.13 23.04 -13.03
C ASP A 427 0.20 23.58 -13.54
N HIS A 428 0.65 24.72 -13.00
CA HIS A 428 1.93 25.36 -13.33
C HIS A 428 2.08 25.81 -14.80
N ASN A 429 0.98 25.92 -15.55
CA ASN A 429 0.93 26.67 -16.81
C ASN A 429 0.43 28.11 -16.55
N ILE A 430 1.01 29.12 -17.21
CA ILE A 430 0.69 30.53 -16.96
C ILE A 430 -0.33 31.01 -18.00
N GLY A 431 -1.48 31.51 -17.51
CA GLY A 431 -2.47 32.18 -18.36
C GLY A 431 -3.40 31.24 -19.13
N ILE A 432 -3.61 30.01 -18.63
CA ILE A 432 -4.72 29.16 -19.09
C ILE A 432 -6.02 29.68 -18.48
N CYS A 433 -7.03 29.87 -19.33
CA CYS A 433 -8.39 30.24 -18.94
C CYS A 433 -9.40 29.36 -19.71
N GLY A 434 -10.65 29.29 -19.28
CA GLY A 434 -11.64 28.45 -19.97
C GLY A 434 -12.93 28.26 -19.19
N ASP A 435 -13.65 27.20 -19.54
CA ASP A 435 -14.92 26.85 -18.89
C ASP A 435 -14.70 26.49 -17.39
N PRO A 436 -15.42 27.13 -16.46
CA PRO A 436 -15.32 26.83 -15.02
C PRO A 436 -15.66 25.39 -14.62
N SER A 437 -16.37 24.63 -15.47
CA SER A 437 -16.64 23.20 -15.23
C SER A 437 -15.36 22.35 -15.14
N TYR A 438 -14.25 22.82 -15.73
CA TYR A 438 -12.92 22.21 -15.60
C TYR A 438 -12.10 22.78 -14.43
N GLY A 439 -12.68 23.64 -13.58
CA GLY A 439 -11.97 24.33 -12.50
C GLY A 439 -11.08 25.49 -12.98
N LEU A 440 -11.29 25.99 -14.20
CA LEU A 440 -10.52 27.08 -14.80
C LEU A 440 -11.19 28.45 -14.59
N THR A 441 -10.39 29.51 -14.57
CA THR A 441 -10.93 30.88 -14.55
C THR A 441 -11.49 31.24 -15.94
N PRO A 442 -12.67 31.88 -16.03
CA PRO A 442 -13.20 32.38 -17.30
C PRO A 442 -12.21 33.30 -18.00
N CYS A 443 -12.04 33.12 -19.31
CA CYS A 443 -11.25 34.05 -20.10
C CYS A 443 -11.87 35.45 -20.04
N GLN A 444 -11.08 36.46 -19.67
CA GLN A 444 -11.58 37.83 -19.71
C GLN A 444 -11.82 38.22 -21.17
N PRO A 445 -12.99 38.78 -21.52
CA PRO A 445 -13.21 39.33 -22.84
C PRO A 445 -12.17 40.43 -23.05
N SER A 446 -11.28 40.20 -24.01
CA SER A 446 -10.37 41.21 -24.47
C SER A 446 -11.24 42.33 -25.04
N ASN A 447 -11.37 43.44 -24.30
CA ASN A 447 -11.84 44.67 -24.89
C ASN A 447 -10.91 44.96 -26.08
N PRO A 448 -11.43 45.05 -27.32
CA PRO A 448 -10.62 45.55 -28.42
C PRO A 448 -10.41 47.03 -28.15
N ASN A 449 -9.31 47.37 -27.46
CA ASN A 449 -8.89 48.75 -27.39
C ASN A 449 -8.53 49.18 -28.83
N PRO A 450 -9.14 50.24 -29.35
CA PRO A 450 -8.85 50.72 -30.69
C PRO A 450 -7.40 51.19 -30.76
N GLU A 451 -6.76 50.89 -31.90
CA GLU A 451 -5.41 51.27 -32.28
C GLU A 451 -4.96 52.64 -31.69
N SER A 452 -3.97 52.64 -30.80
CA SER A 452 -3.20 53.85 -30.50
C SER A 452 -2.04 53.99 -31.49
N LYS A 453 -2.40 54.20 -32.77
CA LYS A 453 -1.50 54.88 -33.71
C LYS A 453 -1.34 56.30 -33.17
N HIS A 454 -0.29 56.58 -32.40
CA HIS A 454 0.40 57.87 -32.22
C HIS A 454 1.20 57.88 -30.89
N LEU A 455 2.34 57.18 -30.84
CA LEU A 455 3.38 57.52 -29.87
C LEU A 455 4.80 57.12 -30.32
N VAL A 456 5.12 57.31 -31.60
CA VAL A 456 6.45 56.99 -32.15
C VAL A 456 7.43 58.18 -32.28
N PRO A 457 7.06 59.48 -32.16
CA PRO A 457 8.08 60.54 -32.21
C PRO A 457 8.42 61.20 -30.85
N ARG A 458 8.15 60.56 -29.69
CA ARG A 458 8.61 61.06 -28.37
C ARG A 458 9.72 60.24 -27.71
N LEU A 459 10.04 59.06 -28.23
CA LEU A 459 11.07 58.17 -27.69
C LEU A 459 12.50 58.46 -28.18
N LEU A 460 12.66 59.24 -29.27
CA LEU A 460 13.97 59.55 -29.85
C LEU A 460 14.72 60.72 -29.17
N LEU A 461 14.04 61.55 -28.39
CA LEU A 461 14.67 62.62 -27.60
C LEU A 461 15.12 62.16 -26.20
N ALA A 462 14.57 61.05 -25.69
CA ALA A 462 14.96 60.50 -24.39
C ALA A 462 16.26 59.68 -24.45
N PHE A 463 16.55 59.03 -25.59
CA PHE A 463 17.76 58.21 -25.78
C PHE A 463 19.05 59.05 -25.89
N ALA A 464 18.98 60.25 -26.47
CA ALA A 464 20.14 61.14 -26.59
C ALA A 464 20.59 61.71 -25.22
N MET A 465 19.63 62.00 -24.32
CA MET A 465 19.91 62.53 -22.99
C MET A 465 20.45 61.47 -22.02
N PHE A 466 20.10 60.19 -22.21
CA PHE A 466 20.57 59.10 -21.36
C PHE A 466 22.06 58.76 -21.61
N SER A 467 22.53 58.83 -22.86
CA SER A 467 23.93 58.49 -23.20
C SER A 467 24.96 59.49 -22.66
N CYS A 468 24.62 60.79 -22.60
CA CYS A 468 25.50 61.83 -22.05
C CYS A 468 25.58 61.79 -20.52
N ILE A 469 24.54 61.33 -19.84
CA ILE A 469 24.49 61.21 -18.37
C ILE A 469 25.26 59.96 -17.90
N CYS A 470 25.22 58.86 -18.66
CA CYS A 470 25.97 57.64 -18.33
C CYS A 470 27.50 57.81 -18.39
N LEU A 471 28.02 58.66 -19.29
CA LEU A 471 29.46 58.89 -19.43
C LEU A 471 30.05 59.79 -18.33
N MET A 472 29.26 60.73 -17.79
CA MET A 472 29.68 61.57 -16.66
C MET A 472 29.51 60.84 -15.31
N ALA A 473 28.54 59.94 -15.21
CA ALA A 473 28.31 59.13 -14.01
C ALA A 473 29.40 58.08 -13.78
N GLY A 474 29.97 57.49 -14.85
CA GLY A 474 31.01 56.46 -14.76
C GLY A 474 32.35 56.93 -14.18
N SER A 475 32.72 58.20 -14.38
CA SER A 475 33.97 58.77 -13.85
C SER A 475 33.89 59.17 -12.38
N ILE A 476 32.70 59.51 -11.88
CA ILE A 476 32.47 59.95 -10.50
C ILE A 476 32.25 58.76 -9.56
N THR A 477 31.65 57.67 -10.06
CA THR A 477 31.41 56.45 -9.29
C THR A 477 32.72 55.76 -8.87
N VAL A 478 33.74 55.69 -9.72
CA VAL A 478 35.05 55.08 -9.38
C VAL A 478 35.80 55.86 -8.29
N PHE A 479 35.61 57.18 -8.22
CA PHE A 479 36.26 58.03 -7.21
C PHE A 479 35.49 58.06 -5.87
N CYS A 480 34.16 57.98 -5.91
CA CYS A 480 33.31 57.95 -4.71
C CYS A 480 33.24 56.56 -4.05
N TRP A 481 33.42 55.47 -4.80
CA TRP A 481 33.39 54.09 -4.28
C TRP A 481 34.56 53.80 -3.33
N ARG A 482 35.70 54.50 -3.49
CA ARG A 482 36.87 54.37 -2.59
C ARG A 482 36.76 55.11 -1.25
N ARG A 483 35.71 55.91 -1.01
CA ARG A 483 35.65 56.80 0.18
C ARG A 483 34.42 56.70 1.09
N LYS A 484 33.42 55.87 0.79
CA LYS A 484 32.17 55.85 1.58
C LYS A 484 31.62 54.46 1.93
N LEU A 485 32.48 53.43 2.03
CA LEU A 485 32.18 52.20 2.77
C LEU A 485 32.38 52.43 4.28
N ALA A 486 31.70 53.44 4.81
CA ALA A 486 31.53 53.69 6.24
C ALA A 486 30.09 54.21 6.45
N LYS A 487 29.23 53.29 6.96
CA LYS A 487 28.01 53.44 7.79
C LYS A 487 27.20 54.76 7.68
N LYS A 488 25.86 54.82 7.57
CA LYS A 488 24.74 53.85 7.54
C LYS A 488 23.43 54.66 7.26
N GLY A 489 22.45 54.08 6.53
CA GLY A 489 20.99 54.13 6.84
C GLY A 489 20.02 55.06 6.08
N ARG A 490 19.08 54.47 5.30
CA ARG A 490 17.60 54.72 5.08
C ARG A 490 17.19 54.27 3.66
N GLU A 491 16.03 53.69 3.30
CA GLU A 491 14.74 53.35 3.93
C GLU A 491 14.05 52.24 3.07
N ILE A 492 13.11 51.46 3.63
CA ILE A 492 12.62 50.14 3.16
C ILE A 492 11.26 50.23 2.43
N SER A 493 11.09 49.52 1.30
CA SER A 493 9.78 49.27 0.63
C SER A 493 9.09 47.99 1.14
N PRO A 494 7.75 47.86 1.06
CA PRO A 494 6.96 46.97 1.93
C PRO A 494 6.86 45.48 1.53
N GLU A 495 7.73 44.94 0.67
CA GLU A 495 7.57 43.56 0.13
C GLU A 495 8.63 42.54 0.59
N ASP A 496 9.44 42.84 1.61
CA ASP A 496 10.35 41.85 2.21
C ASP A 496 9.64 41.12 3.39
N PHE A 497 9.18 39.89 3.17
CA PHE A 497 8.56 39.06 4.22
C PHE A 497 9.60 38.65 5.28
N ALA A 498 9.37 39.02 6.54
CA ALA A 498 10.11 38.54 7.71
C ALA A 498 9.15 38.07 8.79
N SER A 499 9.34 36.84 9.29
CA SER A 499 8.81 36.44 10.59
C SER A 499 9.87 35.68 11.39
N ILE A 500 10.37 36.33 12.43
CA ILE A 500 11.15 35.74 13.51
C ILE A 500 10.25 35.85 14.74
N TRP A 501 9.90 34.71 15.34
CA TRP A 501 9.07 34.71 16.53
C TRP A 501 9.90 35.30 17.68
N ASN A 502 9.38 36.33 18.34
CA ASN A 502 10.02 37.15 19.40
C ASN A 502 11.05 38.21 18.96
N PHE A 503 11.09 38.61 17.68
CA PHE A 503 11.88 39.75 17.23
C PHE A 503 11.03 40.78 16.45
N ASP A 504 11.35 42.06 16.64
CA ASP A 504 10.89 43.13 15.75
C ASP A 504 11.54 42.94 14.36
N SER A 505 10.72 42.78 13.32
CA SER A 505 11.11 42.23 12.00
C SER A 505 12.10 43.13 11.23
N LYS A 506 12.21 44.42 11.57
CA LYS A 506 13.22 45.33 11.01
C LYS A 506 14.55 45.34 11.78
N VAL A 507 14.58 44.88 13.04
CA VAL A 507 15.74 44.98 13.95
C VAL A 507 16.60 43.71 13.88
N ALA A 508 15.98 42.53 13.74
CA ALA A 508 16.65 41.24 13.73
C ALA A 508 17.67 41.04 12.59
N PHE A 509 17.32 41.47 11.38
CA PHE A 509 18.21 41.37 10.22
C PHE A 509 19.51 42.15 10.44
N GLN A 510 19.38 43.35 11.02
CA GLN A 510 20.51 44.23 11.25
C GLN A 510 21.38 43.76 12.42
N ASP A 511 20.78 43.14 13.44
CA ASP A 511 21.47 42.53 14.58
C ASP A 511 22.27 41.31 14.15
N VAL A 512 21.72 40.43 13.32
CA VAL A 512 22.43 39.26 12.76
C VAL A 512 23.61 39.71 11.90
N LEU A 513 23.42 40.70 11.02
CA LEU A 513 24.52 41.25 10.22
C LEU A 513 25.60 41.93 11.09
N TYR A 514 25.22 42.55 12.21
CA TYR A 514 26.18 43.15 13.14
C TYR A 514 26.94 42.07 13.92
N ALA A 515 26.23 41.08 14.46
CA ALA A 515 26.79 39.98 15.27
C ALA A 515 27.73 39.07 14.48
N THR A 516 27.53 38.96 13.16
CA THR A 516 28.36 38.16 12.25
C THR A 516 29.34 39.00 11.42
N GLU A 517 29.44 40.31 11.67
CA GLU A 517 30.20 41.27 10.85
C GLU A 517 29.97 41.11 9.33
N ASN A 518 28.69 41.00 8.94
CA ASN A 518 28.25 40.75 7.56
C ASN A 518 28.70 39.37 7.02
N PHE A 519 28.47 38.32 7.83
CA PHE A 519 28.83 36.93 7.53
C PHE A 519 30.32 36.74 7.24
N ASP A 520 31.18 37.36 8.06
CA ASP A 520 32.63 37.20 7.99
C ASP A 520 33.02 35.74 8.27
N GLU A 521 34.00 35.23 7.53
CA GLU A 521 34.48 33.84 7.63
C GLU A 521 34.94 33.47 9.06
N LYS A 522 35.39 34.44 9.86
CA LYS A 522 35.82 34.18 11.25
C LYS A 522 34.70 33.70 12.17
N TYR A 523 33.44 33.93 11.80
CA TYR A 523 32.26 33.44 12.52
C TYR A 523 31.68 32.17 11.91
N CYS A 524 32.20 31.70 10.78
CA CYS A 524 31.74 30.49 10.11
C CYS A 524 32.13 29.26 10.94
N ILE A 525 31.12 28.49 11.36
CA ILE A 525 31.29 27.28 12.16
C ILE A 525 31.08 26.00 11.34
N GLY A 526 30.68 26.12 10.07
CA GLY A 526 30.57 25.00 9.15
C GLY A 526 30.06 25.43 7.77
N VAL A 527 30.47 24.72 6.72
CA VAL A 527 30.00 24.92 5.35
C VAL A 527 29.45 23.60 4.83
N GLY A 528 28.16 23.56 4.49
CA GLY A 528 27.48 22.42 3.88
C GLY A 528 27.22 22.63 2.39
N GLY A 529 26.67 21.60 1.73
CA GLY A 529 26.37 21.65 0.28
C GLY A 529 25.34 22.71 -0.13
N TYR A 530 24.50 23.15 0.81
CA TYR A 530 23.37 24.05 0.57
C TYR A 530 23.48 25.39 1.34
N GLY A 531 24.57 25.63 2.10
CA GLY A 531 24.73 26.86 2.86
C GLY A 531 25.87 26.86 3.89
N SER A 532 26.20 28.03 4.40
CA SER A 532 27.22 28.25 5.44
C SER A 532 26.58 28.60 6.78
N VAL A 533 27.01 27.98 7.86
CA VAL A 533 26.51 28.21 9.22
C VAL A 533 27.47 29.12 9.99
N PHE A 534 26.94 30.15 10.63
CA PHE A 534 27.70 31.15 11.38
C PHE A 534 27.26 31.20 12.85
N ARG A 535 28.21 31.32 13.77
CA ARG A 535 27.91 31.62 15.18
C ARG A 535 27.61 33.11 15.32
N ALA A 536 26.45 33.45 15.85
CA ALA A 536 26.04 34.84 16.10
C ALA A 536 25.68 35.04 17.57
N GLU A 537 26.34 35.99 18.23
CA GLU A 537 26.01 36.41 19.59
C GLU A 537 25.22 37.71 19.54
N ILE A 538 23.92 37.63 19.85
CA ILE A 538 23.01 38.76 19.77
C ILE A 538 22.85 39.34 21.18
N GLN A 539 23.29 40.60 21.36
CA GLN A 539 23.30 41.27 22.65
C GLN A 539 21.91 41.25 23.31
N GLY A 540 21.88 40.74 24.55
CA GLY A 540 20.65 40.61 25.35
C GLY A 540 19.72 39.45 24.97
N LYS A 541 20.07 38.62 23.99
CA LYS A 541 19.21 37.54 23.47
C LYS A 541 19.87 36.16 23.43
N GLY A 542 21.20 36.10 23.51
CA GLY A 542 21.96 34.85 23.59
C GLY A 542 22.75 34.55 22.31
N VAL A 543 23.24 33.32 22.23
CA VAL A 543 24.09 32.83 21.13
C VAL A 543 23.28 31.88 20.25
N PHE A 544 23.36 32.07 18.94
CA PHE A 544 22.59 31.35 17.93
C PHE A 544 23.46 30.84 16.79
N ALA A 545 22.97 29.82 16.08
CA ALA A 545 23.53 29.35 14.82
C ALA A 545 22.71 29.90 13.64
N ILE A 546 23.39 30.55 12.69
CA ILE A 546 22.76 31.20 11.54
C ILE A 546 23.15 30.47 10.27
N LYS A 547 22.21 29.73 9.66
CA LYS A 547 22.43 29.04 8.38
C LYS A 547 22.11 30.00 7.23
N LEU A 548 23.14 30.52 6.57
CA LEU A 548 23.06 31.35 5.38
C LEU A 548 23.07 30.47 4.13
N LEU A 549 22.03 30.56 3.31
CA LEU A 549 21.97 29.82 2.05
C LEU A 549 22.91 30.46 1.01
N HIS A 550 23.63 29.64 0.24
CA HIS A 550 24.51 30.13 -0.83
C HIS A 550 23.70 30.83 -1.92
N ARG A 551 24.25 31.88 -2.54
CA ARG A 551 23.63 32.60 -3.65
C ARG A 551 24.14 32.03 -4.98
N MET A 552 23.28 31.38 -5.75
CA MET A 552 23.49 31.06 -7.17
C MET A 552 22.14 31.04 -7.91
N GLU A 553 22.17 31.33 -9.21
CA GLU A 553 21.06 31.75 -10.07
C GLU A 553 20.08 30.63 -10.51
N ASP A 554 19.98 29.52 -9.78
CA ASP A 554 19.14 28.37 -10.15
C ASP A 554 17.92 28.18 -9.23
N TYR A 555 16.76 27.90 -9.84
CA TYR A 555 15.42 27.89 -9.25
C TYR A 555 15.13 26.73 -8.27
N PHE A 556 16.12 25.86 -7.98
CA PHE A 556 15.89 24.59 -7.27
C PHE A 556 15.81 24.72 -5.73
N ASP A 557 16.41 25.74 -5.11
CA ASP A 557 16.62 25.75 -3.64
C ASP A 557 15.63 26.62 -2.82
N ILE A 558 14.66 27.29 -3.45
CA ILE A 558 13.59 27.95 -2.67
C ILE A 558 12.71 26.91 -1.96
N GLY A 559 12.54 25.73 -2.57
CA GLY A 559 11.76 24.63 -1.99
C GLY A 559 12.32 24.13 -0.67
N GLU A 560 13.65 24.01 -0.54
CA GLU A 560 14.31 23.51 0.67
C GLU A 560 14.19 24.50 1.84
N PHE A 561 14.41 25.78 1.55
CA PHE A 561 14.23 26.85 2.53
C PHE A 561 12.80 26.91 3.06
N LEU A 562 11.81 26.79 2.15
CA LEU A 562 10.39 26.79 2.54
C LEU A 562 9.99 25.50 3.26
N ALA A 563 10.50 24.33 2.85
CA ALA A 563 10.21 23.05 3.50
C ALA A 563 10.75 23.00 4.93
N GLU A 564 11.98 23.47 5.14
CA GLU A 564 12.59 23.53 6.46
C GLU A 564 11.83 24.48 7.41
N ILE A 565 11.38 25.64 6.91
CA ILE A 565 10.50 26.55 7.66
C ILE A 565 9.15 25.89 7.96
N GLU A 566 8.50 25.28 6.97
CA GLU A 566 7.17 24.72 7.12
C GLU A 566 7.12 23.57 8.13
N VAL A 567 8.15 22.72 8.13
CA VAL A 567 8.25 21.58 9.06
C VAL A 567 8.60 22.08 10.46
N LEU A 568 9.69 22.83 10.62
CA LEU A 568 10.22 23.22 11.93
C LEU A 568 9.34 24.24 12.67
N THR A 569 8.47 24.97 11.98
CA THR A 569 7.47 25.83 12.64
C THR A 569 6.32 25.03 13.25
N LYS A 570 6.08 23.80 12.80
CA LYS A 570 4.95 22.95 13.21
C LYS A 570 5.35 21.85 14.20
N ILE A 571 6.61 21.45 14.24
CA ILE A 571 7.09 20.38 15.12
C ILE A 571 7.85 20.90 16.35
N ARG A 572 7.73 20.21 17.48
CA ARG A 572 8.51 20.50 18.70
C ARG A 572 8.85 19.19 19.42
N HIS A 573 10.13 18.82 19.43
CA HIS A 573 10.61 17.62 20.11
C HIS A 573 11.95 17.88 20.81
N ARG A 574 12.19 17.21 21.95
CA ARG A 574 13.36 17.43 22.81
C ARG A 574 14.72 17.02 22.20
N CYS A 575 14.69 16.27 21.10
CA CYS A 575 15.85 15.79 20.33
C CYS A 575 15.86 16.32 18.88
N ILE A 576 15.13 17.41 18.58
CA ILE A 576 15.14 18.09 17.28
C ILE A 576 15.61 19.54 17.50
N VAL A 577 16.49 20.05 16.65
CA VAL A 577 17.00 21.42 16.77
C VAL A 577 15.86 22.43 16.58
N LYS A 578 15.80 23.42 17.47
CA LYS A 578 14.75 24.44 17.45
C LYS A 578 15.07 25.55 16.46
N LEU A 579 14.10 25.86 15.59
CA LEU A 579 14.10 27.05 14.73
C LEU A 579 13.47 28.24 15.49
N HIS A 580 14.21 29.33 15.66
CA HIS A 580 13.70 30.57 16.28
C HIS A 580 13.12 31.54 15.24
N GLY A 581 13.58 31.46 14.00
CA GLY A 581 13.03 32.26 12.92
C GLY A 581 13.84 32.19 11.64
N TYR A 582 13.39 32.95 10.65
CA TYR A 582 14.01 32.99 9.32
C TYR A 582 13.97 34.40 8.73
N CYS A 583 14.85 34.65 7.76
CA CYS A 583 14.86 35.87 6.97
C CYS A 583 14.86 35.54 5.48
N SER A 584 13.94 36.14 4.73
CA SER A 584 13.89 36.07 3.28
C SER A 584 14.05 37.47 2.68
N HIS A 585 15.29 37.97 2.63
CA HIS A 585 15.61 39.26 2.03
C HIS A 585 16.12 39.07 0.60
N SER A 586 15.81 40.02 -0.29
CA SER A 586 16.42 40.11 -1.63
C SER A 586 17.95 39.96 -1.66
N LYS A 587 18.66 40.28 -0.56
CA LYS A 587 20.13 40.18 -0.43
C LYS A 587 20.65 38.86 0.14
N CYS A 588 19.86 38.16 0.95
CA CYS A 588 20.25 36.88 1.54
C CYS A 588 19.03 36.19 2.15
N LYS A 589 19.07 34.86 2.19
CA LYS A 589 18.11 34.02 2.90
C LYS A 589 18.84 33.27 4.00
N PHE A 590 18.33 33.31 5.23
CA PHE A 590 18.96 32.59 6.35
C PHE A 590 17.96 32.12 7.40
N LEU A 591 18.35 31.08 8.13
CA LEU A 591 17.60 30.44 9.22
C LEU A 591 18.34 30.60 10.55
N VAL A 592 17.61 30.77 11.65
CA VAL A 592 18.15 31.02 13.01
C VAL A 592 17.80 29.87 13.94
N TYR A 593 18.82 29.13 14.40
CA TYR A 593 18.69 27.96 15.26
C TYR A 593 19.32 28.15 16.65
N ASP A 594 18.97 27.26 17.58
CA ASP A 594 19.80 27.01 18.76
C ASP A 594 21.22 26.62 18.34
N LEU A 595 22.22 27.21 19.00
CA LEU A 595 23.61 26.76 18.84
C LEU A 595 23.83 25.55 19.74
N ILE A 596 24.09 24.40 19.15
CA ILE A 596 24.49 23.18 19.86
C ILE A 596 26.03 23.14 19.91
N GLU A 597 26.62 23.11 21.11
CA GLU A 597 27.98 23.59 21.31
C GLU A 597 29.10 22.63 20.84
N ARG A 598 28.90 21.30 20.84
CA ARG A 598 29.93 20.35 20.36
C ARG A 598 29.88 20.12 18.84
N GLY A 599 28.95 20.77 18.14
CA GLY A 599 28.82 20.63 16.70
C GLY A 599 28.37 19.23 16.29
N SER A 600 28.78 18.80 15.09
CA SER A 600 28.31 17.55 14.50
C SER A 600 29.01 16.30 15.04
N LEU A 601 28.31 15.17 15.06
CA LEU A 601 28.88 13.86 15.37
C LEU A 601 30.04 13.51 14.40
N ALA A 602 29.93 13.92 13.13
CA ALA A 602 31.00 13.75 12.14
C ALA A 602 32.30 14.45 12.56
N SER A 603 32.25 15.71 13.02
CA SER A 603 33.42 16.43 13.49
C SER A 603 34.04 15.80 14.74
N ILE A 604 33.22 15.26 15.64
CA ILE A 604 33.70 14.59 16.87
C ILE A 604 34.43 13.29 16.55
N TRP A 605 34.02 12.53 15.53
CA TRP A 605 34.73 11.31 15.13
C TRP A 605 36.13 11.54 14.55
N HIS A 606 36.37 12.73 13.98
CA HIS A 606 37.66 13.14 13.46
C HIS A 606 38.60 13.69 14.55
N ASP A 607 38.08 14.02 15.73
CA ASP A 607 38.85 14.42 16.90
C ASP A 607 39.18 13.18 17.76
N GLN A 608 40.47 12.84 17.85
CA GLN A 608 40.92 11.61 18.52
C GLN A 608 40.66 11.59 20.03
N GLU A 609 40.57 12.74 20.69
CA GLU A 609 40.36 12.81 22.13
C GLU A 609 38.86 12.82 22.45
N LEU A 610 38.07 13.61 21.72
CA LEU A 610 36.61 13.64 21.87
C LEU A 610 35.94 12.32 21.45
N ALA A 611 36.47 11.61 20.45
CA ALA A 611 35.97 10.30 20.04
C ALA A 611 36.15 9.21 21.12
N LYS A 612 37.15 9.36 22.01
CA LYS A 612 37.37 8.44 23.15
C LYS A 612 36.40 8.72 24.30
N GLU A 613 35.92 9.95 24.45
CA GLU A 613 34.91 10.32 25.46
C GLU A 613 33.52 9.73 25.16
N LEU A 614 33.26 9.35 23.90
CA LEU A 614 32.07 8.61 23.45
C LEU A 614 32.21 7.11 23.72
N ASP A 615 32.05 6.72 25.00
CA ASP A 615 31.94 5.33 25.43
C ASP A 615 30.65 4.63 24.93
N TRP A 616 30.55 3.31 25.14
CA TRP A 616 29.41 2.52 24.66
C TRP A 616 28.05 3.01 25.18
N PRO A 617 27.89 3.34 26.47
CA PRO A 617 26.65 3.91 26.99
C PRO A 617 26.24 5.21 26.28
N LYS A 618 27.16 6.16 26.10
CA LYS A 618 26.84 7.42 25.39
C LYS A 618 26.47 7.18 23.93
N ARG A 619 27.15 6.26 23.24
CA ARG A 619 26.80 5.88 21.85
C ARG A 619 25.41 5.29 21.77
N PHE A 620 25.03 4.46 22.75
CA PHE A 620 23.69 3.90 22.84
C PHE A 620 22.66 5.02 23.04
N THR A 621 22.88 5.94 23.99
CA THR A 621 22.00 7.10 24.23
C THR A 621 21.80 7.96 22.99
N ILE A 622 22.86 8.24 22.21
CA ILE A 622 22.77 8.99 20.95
C ILE A 622 21.85 8.29 19.95
N VAL A 623 21.98 6.98 19.77
CA VAL A 623 21.09 6.20 18.89
C VAL A 623 19.66 6.24 19.43
N MET A 624 19.48 6.18 20.75
CA MET A 624 18.18 6.23 21.38
C MET A 624 17.47 7.57 21.15
N ASP A 625 18.18 8.69 21.28
CA ASP A 625 17.68 10.06 21.08
C ASP A 625 17.22 10.29 19.64
N ILE A 626 18.01 9.85 18.66
CA ILE A 626 17.67 9.97 17.24
C ILE A 626 16.50 9.06 16.88
N ALA A 627 16.43 7.84 17.43
CA ALA A 627 15.31 6.96 17.20
C ALA A 627 13.98 7.54 17.73
N GLN A 628 14.01 8.21 18.89
CA GLN A 628 12.85 8.91 19.44
C GLN A 628 12.42 10.08 18.57
N ALA A 629 13.38 10.91 18.10
CA ALA A 629 13.08 12.02 17.18
C ALA A 629 12.38 11.54 15.89
N LEU A 630 12.84 10.41 15.32
CA LEU A 630 12.26 9.84 14.11
C LEU A 630 10.90 9.17 14.34
N SER A 631 10.73 8.51 15.49
CA SER A 631 9.42 7.96 15.87
C SER A 631 8.37 9.07 15.96
N TYR A 632 8.71 10.19 16.61
CA TYR A 632 7.85 11.36 16.73
C TYR A 632 7.46 11.92 15.35
N LEU A 633 8.42 12.06 14.41
CA LEU A 633 8.14 12.54 13.05
C LEU A 633 7.24 11.59 12.24
N HIS A 634 7.39 10.28 12.43
CA HIS A 634 6.67 9.26 11.65
C HIS A 634 5.27 8.95 12.19
N HIS A 635 5.04 9.15 13.48
CA HIS A 635 3.87 8.62 14.16
C HIS A 635 3.08 9.65 14.97
N ASP A 636 3.75 10.66 15.54
CA ASP A 636 3.13 11.56 16.52
C ASP A 636 2.84 12.96 15.96
N CYS A 637 3.28 13.26 14.73
CA CYS A 637 2.94 14.49 14.02
C CYS A 637 1.62 14.34 13.24
N ASP A 638 0.79 15.39 13.23
CA ASP A 638 -0.51 15.43 12.51
C ASP A 638 -0.37 15.07 11.02
N ASP A 639 0.70 15.57 10.39
CA ASP A 639 1.14 15.13 9.08
C ASP A 639 2.33 14.17 9.26
N ARG A 640 2.31 12.97 8.65
CA ARG A 640 3.48 12.07 8.69
C ARG A 640 4.65 12.70 7.94
N ILE A 641 5.75 12.99 8.64
CA ILE A 641 6.92 13.69 8.10
C ILE A 641 8.09 12.72 7.94
N VAL A 642 8.73 12.69 6.77
CA VAL A 642 9.94 11.90 6.52
C VAL A 642 11.14 12.84 6.32
N HIS A 643 12.22 12.66 7.11
CA HIS A 643 13.38 13.57 7.13
C HIS A 643 14.26 13.51 5.86
N ARG A 644 14.49 12.30 5.31
CA ARG A 644 15.21 12.01 4.05
C ARG A 644 16.72 12.30 3.99
N ASP A 645 17.31 13.07 4.90
CA ASP A 645 18.78 13.30 4.94
C ASP A 645 19.42 13.05 6.32
N ILE A 646 19.40 11.80 6.78
CA ILE A 646 19.97 11.40 8.08
C ILE A 646 21.42 10.94 7.89
N LYS A 647 22.36 11.68 8.47
CA LYS A 647 23.81 11.41 8.43
C LYS A 647 24.50 12.02 9.65
N SER A 648 25.72 11.57 9.96
CA SER A 648 26.47 12.04 11.13
C SER A 648 26.82 13.53 11.11
N SER A 649 26.84 14.19 9.95
CA SER A 649 27.00 15.65 9.87
C SER A 649 25.75 16.42 10.32
N ASN A 650 24.58 15.77 10.30
CA ASN A 650 23.28 16.37 10.62
C ASN A 650 22.79 15.98 12.02
N ILE A 651 23.59 15.22 12.77
CA ILE A 651 23.36 14.89 14.19
C ILE A 651 24.30 15.79 15.01
N LEU A 652 23.73 16.71 15.79
CA LEU A 652 24.49 17.63 16.65
C LEU A 652 24.49 17.14 18.10
N LEU A 653 25.60 17.35 18.81
CA LEU A 653 25.75 16.95 20.22
C LEU A 653 25.97 18.16 21.13
N ASP A 654 25.27 18.19 22.26
CA ASP A 654 25.49 19.21 23.31
C ASP A 654 26.63 18.83 24.27
N HIS A 655 26.85 19.64 25.31
CA HIS A 655 27.87 19.37 26.32
C HIS A 655 27.75 18.01 27.03
N ASP A 656 26.52 17.49 27.17
CA ASP A 656 26.18 16.25 27.85
C ASP A 656 26.07 15.04 26.89
N PHE A 657 26.49 15.21 25.63
CA PHE A 657 26.40 14.20 24.55
C PHE A 657 24.97 13.80 24.18
N LYS A 658 23.98 14.63 24.51
CA LYS A 658 22.62 14.44 24.04
C LYS A 658 22.52 14.78 22.56
N ALA A 659 21.78 13.96 21.80
CA ALA A 659 21.72 14.09 20.35
C ALA A 659 20.52 14.90 19.85
N TYR A 660 20.79 15.80 18.91
CA TYR A 660 19.80 16.66 18.27
C TYR A 660 19.82 16.44 16.75
N LEU A 661 18.67 16.09 16.17
CA LEU A 661 18.51 15.97 14.73
C LEU A 661 18.34 17.36 14.09
N SER A 662 19.11 17.63 13.04
CA SER A 662 19.16 18.91 12.33
C SER A 662 19.04 18.73 10.80
N ASP A 663 18.86 19.85 10.09
CA ASP A 663 18.81 19.96 8.62
C ASP A 663 17.59 19.31 7.94
N PHE A 664 16.48 20.05 7.93
CA PHE A 664 15.17 19.59 7.42
C PHE A 664 14.89 20.05 5.98
N GLY A 665 15.89 20.56 5.25
CA GLY A 665 15.71 21.06 3.87
C GLY A 665 15.14 20.02 2.89
N MET A 666 15.34 18.72 3.17
CA MET A 666 14.82 17.59 2.38
C MET A 666 13.54 16.95 2.94
N ALA A 667 13.04 17.43 4.08
CA ALA A 667 11.92 16.82 4.78
C ALA A 667 10.62 16.95 3.97
N LYS A 668 9.78 15.91 4.00
CA LYS A 668 8.54 15.86 3.23
C LYS A 668 7.37 15.32 4.05
N LYS A 669 6.22 15.98 3.93
CA LYS A 669 4.93 15.52 4.46
C LYS A 669 4.26 14.54 3.51
N LEU A 670 3.67 13.48 4.06
CA LEU A 670 2.84 12.53 3.32
C LEU A 670 1.36 12.92 3.49
N LYS A 671 0.64 13.17 2.38
CA LYS A 671 -0.82 13.44 2.40
C LYS A 671 -1.59 12.14 2.21
N ASP A 672 -2.59 11.89 3.06
CA ASP A 672 -3.32 10.63 3.18
C ASP A 672 -4.26 10.25 2.02
N ASN A 673 -4.17 10.88 0.84
CA ASN A 673 -4.97 10.48 -0.34
C ASN A 673 -4.27 10.72 -1.70
N SER A 674 -2.93 10.74 -1.75
CA SER A 674 -2.20 10.80 -3.03
C SER A 674 -1.39 9.54 -3.27
N SER A 675 -1.75 8.76 -4.29
CA SER A 675 -0.94 7.69 -4.87
C SER A 675 0.22 8.20 -5.75
N SER A 676 0.63 9.47 -5.63
CA SER A 676 1.81 9.99 -6.33
C SER A 676 3.08 9.74 -5.51
N TRP A 677 3.77 8.64 -5.77
CA TRP A 677 5.14 8.45 -5.28
C TRP A 677 6.04 9.38 -6.11
N SER A 678 6.61 10.42 -5.50
CA SER A 678 7.62 11.22 -6.20
C SER A 678 8.91 10.42 -6.32
N THR A 679 9.28 10.01 -7.53
CA THR A 679 10.46 9.22 -7.91
C THR A 679 11.80 9.97 -7.83
N ILE A 680 11.90 11.10 -7.12
CA ILE A 680 13.17 11.81 -6.97
C ILE A 680 13.92 11.23 -5.76
N PHE A 681 14.94 10.42 -6.02
CA PHE A 681 15.94 10.02 -5.02
C PHE A 681 16.57 11.28 -4.41
N ALA A 682 16.41 11.47 -3.10
CA ALA A 682 17.15 12.46 -2.34
C ALA A 682 17.77 11.78 -1.12
N GLY A 683 19.06 12.06 -0.87
CA GLY A 683 19.90 11.47 0.16
C GLY A 683 21.35 11.29 -0.33
N THR A 684 22.31 11.26 0.60
CA THR A 684 23.75 11.06 0.27
C THR A 684 24.05 9.56 0.08
N CYS A 685 24.61 9.16 -1.06
CA CYS A 685 24.93 7.76 -1.37
C CYS A 685 26.33 7.38 -0.81
N GLY A 686 26.48 6.30 -0.02
CA GLY A 686 27.84 5.83 0.33
C GLY A 686 28.11 5.04 1.62
N TYR A 687 27.36 3.99 1.95
CA TYR A 687 27.84 2.97 2.91
C TYR A 687 27.63 1.56 2.34
N ILE A 688 28.61 1.07 1.58
CA ILE A 688 28.69 -0.29 1.02
C ILE A 688 29.48 -1.19 1.99
N ALA A 689 28.99 -2.41 2.24
CA ALA A 689 29.70 -3.45 2.99
C ALA A 689 30.61 -4.30 2.08
N PRO A 690 31.86 -4.61 2.47
CA PRO A 690 32.70 -5.56 1.76
C PRO A 690 32.39 -7.00 2.19
N GLU A 691 32.38 -7.89 1.21
CA GLU A 691 32.18 -9.32 1.39
C GLU A 691 33.46 -9.99 1.86
N GLN A 692 33.77 -9.95 3.17
CA GLN A 692 34.72 -10.87 3.83
C GLN A 692 34.36 -11.11 5.30
N HIS A 693 34.46 -12.37 5.74
CA HIS A 693 34.26 -12.81 7.12
C HIS A 693 35.16 -12.06 8.11
N THR A 694 34.62 -11.02 8.75
CA THR A 694 35.28 -10.24 9.81
C THR A 694 34.51 -10.46 11.12
N LYS A 695 35.19 -10.75 12.23
CA LYS A 695 34.51 -10.95 13.53
C LYS A 695 34.04 -9.57 14.04
N LEU A 696 32.87 -9.52 14.69
CA LEU A 696 32.27 -8.27 15.17
C LEU A 696 33.25 -7.39 15.95
N LYS A 697 34.07 -7.99 16.84
CA LYS A 697 35.12 -7.32 17.62
C LYS A 697 36.17 -6.56 16.79
N ASP A 698 36.38 -6.94 15.53
CA ASP A 698 37.38 -6.35 14.64
C ASP A 698 36.78 -5.17 13.83
N ILE A 699 35.45 -4.99 13.89
CA ILE A 699 34.67 -3.89 13.26
C ILE A 699 34.38 -2.78 14.28
N LEU A 700 34.33 -3.11 15.58
CA LEU A 700 34.10 -2.14 16.65
C LEU A 700 35.25 -1.14 16.76
N ASP A 701 34.94 0.08 17.20
CA ASP A 701 35.90 1.18 17.33
C ASP A 701 37.03 0.82 18.31
N GLN A 702 38.22 0.59 17.78
CA GLN A 702 39.38 0.14 18.56
C GLN A 702 39.98 1.25 19.46
N ARG A 703 39.46 2.48 19.39
CA ARG A 703 39.92 3.61 20.22
C ARG A 703 39.37 3.56 21.65
N ILE A 704 38.31 2.77 21.90
CA ILE A 704 37.69 2.60 23.22
C ILE A 704 37.90 1.18 23.75
N MET A 705 37.77 0.99 25.07
CA MET A 705 37.93 -0.32 25.70
C MET A 705 36.88 -1.31 25.17
N ALA A 706 37.28 -2.59 25.10
CA ALA A 706 36.36 -3.66 24.71
C ALA A 706 35.15 -3.69 25.65
N PRO A 707 33.94 -3.96 25.12
CA PRO A 707 32.72 -3.94 25.91
C PRO A 707 32.75 -4.98 27.03
N THR A 708 32.16 -4.63 28.17
CA THR A 708 31.89 -5.56 29.27
C THR A 708 30.78 -6.55 28.88
N THR A 709 30.65 -7.67 29.61
CA THR A 709 29.64 -8.71 29.34
C THR A 709 28.18 -8.23 29.37
N GLU A 710 27.90 -7.11 30.04
CA GLU A 710 26.58 -6.47 30.00
C GLU A 710 26.41 -5.63 28.72
N GLU A 711 27.42 -4.81 28.38
CA GLU A 711 27.43 -3.98 27.16
C GLU A 711 27.46 -4.82 25.87
N GLU A 712 28.05 -6.02 25.88
CA GLU A 712 28.10 -6.93 24.72
C GLU A 712 26.70 -7.27 24.21
N LYS A 713 25.72 -7.43 25.11
CA LYS A 713 24.32 -7.74 24.72
C LYS A 713 23.67 -6.57 24.00
N ASP A 714 23.87 -5.36 24.52
CA ASP A 714 23.31 -4.14 23.96
C ASP A 714 23.94 -3.80 22.60
N ILE A 715 25.24 -4.07 22.45
CA ILE A 715 25.97 -3.85 21.18
C ILE A 715 25.56 -4.87 20.12
N ILE A 716 25.44 -6.16 20.48
CA ILE A 716 24.95 -7.19 19.55
C ILE A 716 23.54 -6.83 19.07
N LEU A 717 22.69 -6.38 19.98
CA LEU A 717 21.34 -5.96 19.67
C LEU A 717 21.32 -4.74 18.73
N LEU A 718 22.13 -3.72 19.00
CA LEU A 718 22.25 -2.52 18.17
C LEU A 718 22.74 -2.84 16.75
N VAL A 719 23.66 -3.81 16.62
CA VAL A 719 24.17 -4.31 15.33
C VAL A 719 23.09 -5.06 14.55
N LEU A 720 22.28 -5.89 15.22
CA LEU A 720 21.15 -6.59 14.58
C LEU A 720 20.08 -5.61 14.10
N VAL A 721 19.76 -4.58 14.89
CA VAL A 721 18.84 -3.50 14.48
C VAL A 721 19.41 -2.73 13.28
N ALA A 722 20.70 -2.43 13.28
CA ALA A 722 21.35 -1.78 12.14
C ALA A 722 21.24 -2.62 10.84
N PHE A 723 21.46 -3.93 10.90
CA PHE A 723 21.29 -4.81 9.73
C PHE A 723 19.82 -4.91 9.26
N ALA A 724 18.86 -4.84 10.18
CA ALA A 724 17.44 -4.79 9.83
C ALA A 724 17.06 -3.45 9.16
N CYS A 725 17.61 -2.33 9.63
CA CYS A 725 17.42 -1.01 9.03
C CYS A 725 18.03 -0.89 7.62
N LEU A 726 19.08 -1.67 7.32
CA LEU A 726 19.78 -1.69 6.03
C LEU A 726 19.17 -2.64 4.99
N GLN A 727 18.04 -3.28 5.28
CA GLN A 727 17.38 -4.18 4.33
C GLN A 727 17.02 -3.46 3.01
N ILE A 728 17.29 -4.14 1.89
CA ILE A 728 17.07 -3.58 0.54
C ILE A 728 15.57 -3.36 0.31
N CYS A 729 14.72 -4.26 0.79
CA CYS A 729 13.27 -4.12 0.74
C CYS A 729 12.77 -3.12 1.81
N PRO A 730 12.13 -1.98 1.44
CA PRO A 730 11.64 -1.00 2.40
C PRO A 730 10.59 -1.56 3.38
N LYS A 731 9.81 -2.57 2.96
CA LYS A 731 8.79 -3.22 3.79
C LYS A 731 9.38 -4.15 4.86
N SER A 732 10.65 -4.53 4.70
CA SER A 732 11.38 -5.41 5.63
C SER A 732 12.16 -4.61 6.68
N ARG A 733 12.22 -3.28 6.57
CA ARG A 733 12.89 -2.43 7.56
C ARG A 733 12.00 -2.25 8.79
N PRO A 734 12.59 -2.23 10.00
CA PRO A 734 11.83 -2.04 11.22
C PRO A 734 11.18 -0.64 11.30
N THR A 735 10.06 -0.53 12.00
CA THR A 735 9.47 0.76 12.36
C THR A 735 10.15 1.34 13.60
N MET A 736 10.19 2.66 13.74
CA MET A 736 10.86 3.30 14.89
C MET A 736 10.15 3.03 16.24
N GLN A 737 8.90 2.54 16.20
CA GLN A 737 8.15 2.06 17.38
C GLN A 737 8.65 0.71 17.94
N GLN A 738 9.42 -0.09 17.19
CA GLN A 738 9.91 -1.41 17.64
C GLN A 738 10.95 -1.36 18.77
N LYS A 739 11.45 -0.17 19.16
CA LYS A 739 12.36 -0.02 20.31
C LYS A 739 11.68 -0.32 21.66
N MET A 740 10.38 -0.06 21.75
CA MET A 740 9.52 -0.37 22.91
C MET A 740 9.46 -1.89 23.19
N ILE A 741 9.76 -2.73 22.19
CA ILE A 741 9.78 -4.18 22.35
C ILE A 741 11.06 -4.65 23.06
N LEU A 742 12.14 -3.87 22.99
CA LEU A 742 13.41 -4.19 23.63
C LEU A 742 13.38 -3.94 25.14
N GLU A 743 12.66 -2.90 25.59
CA GLU A 743 12.35 -2.64 27.01
C GLU A 743 11.53 -3.78 27.65
N VAL A 744 10.58 -4.37 26.92
CA VAL A 744 9.78 -5.53 27.39
C VAL A 744 10.66 -6.77 27.51
N THR A 745 11.68 -6.92 26.65
CA THR A 745 12.44 -8.17 26.54
C THR A 745 13.41 -8.49 27.68
N SER A 746 13.69 -7.52 28.54
CA SER A 746 14.54 -7.69 29.72
C SER A 746 13.77 -8.16 30.97
N ASN A 747 12.42 -8.13 30.99
CA ASN A 747 11.67 -8.12 32.26
C ASN A 747 10.49 -9.13 32.41
N TYR A 748 10.36 -10.17 31.58
CA TYR A 748 9.30 -11.18 31.72
C TYR A 748 9.76 -12.47 32.42
N SER A 749 8.98 -12.92 33.42
CA SER A 749 9.41 -13.98 34.35
C SER A 749 8.34 -15.06 34.68
N ILE A 750 7.08 -14.95 34.20
CA ILE A 750 6.02 -15.92 34.54
C ILE A 750 5.22 -16.35 33.28
N PRO A 751 5.22 -17.65 32.90
CA PRO A 751 4.34 -18.19 31.86
C PRO A 751 2.89 -18.24 32.36
N ILE A 752 1.96 -17.75 31.54
CA ILE A 752 0.53 -17.65 31.86
C ILE A 752 -0.36 -18.56 30.99
N GLY A 753 0.19 -19.16 29.92
CA GLY A 753 -0.53 -20.11 29.09
C GLY A 753 0.25 -20.56 27.85
N ARG A 754 -0.37 -21.43 27.03
CA ARG A 754 0.17 -21.90 25.75
C ARG A 754 -0.92 -21.81 24.68
N GLY A 755 -0.71 -20.97 23.66
CA GLY A 755 -1.59 -20.82 22.50
C GLY A 755 -1.29 -21.84 21.39
N GLY A 756 -1.97 -21.74 20.25
CA GLY A 756 -1.89 -22.70 19.14
C GLY A 756 -0.47 -22.93 18.59
N PHE A 757 0.40 -21.92 18.63
CA PHE A 757 1.76 -21.98 18.07
C PHE A 757 2.88 -21.42 18.98
N GLY A 758 2.56 -21.00 20.21
CA GLY A 758 3.51 -20.31 21.08
C GLY A 758 3.17 -20.32 22.57
N GLU A 759 4.14 -19.98 23.41
CA GLU A 759 3.97 -19.80 24.86
C GLU A 759 3.66 -18.34 25.19
N VAL A 760 2.73 -18.10 26.10
CA VAL A 760 2.29 -16.75 26.50
C VAL A 760 2.84 -16.43 27.89
N PHE A 761 3.49 -15.28 28.02
CA PHE A 761 4.12 -14.76 29.23
C PHE A 761 3.49 -13.43 29.64
N ARG A 762 3.55 -13.09 30.93
CA ARG A 762 3.21 -11.75 31.43
C ARG A 762 4.46 -10.86 31.40
N GLY A 763 4.36 -9.67 30.82
CA GLY A 763 5.41 -8.63 30.77
C GLY A 763 4.94 -7.30 31.37
N VAL A 764 5.88 -6.38 31.62
CA VAL A 764 5.65 -5.02 32.16
C VAL A 764 6.48 -4.02 31.33
N LEU A 765 5.88 -2.89 30.94
CA LEU A 765 6.49 -1.80 30.14
C LEU A 765 6.81 -0.59 31.04
N ASP A 766 8.09 -0.16 31.09
CA ASP A 766 8.76 1.09 31.56
C ASP A 766 8.20 1.98 32.71
N ASP A 767 7.01 1.72 33.24
CA ASP A 767 6.46 2.22 34.50
C ASP A 767 5.72 1.02 35.13
N GLU A 768 5.80 0.81 36.45
CA GLU A 768 5.36 -0.44 37.13
C GLU A 768 3.88 -0.88 36.93
N ASP A 769 3.07 -0.15 36.14
CA ASP A 769 1.63 -0.33 35.98
C ASP A 769 1.13 -0.80 34.58
N ASP A 770 1.95 -0.79 33.50
CA ASP A 770 1.47 -1.25 32.17
C ASP A 770 1.82 -2.72 31.88
N VAL A 771 0.84 -3.60 32.13
CA VAL A 771 0.98 -5.06 32.01
C VAL A 771 0.59 -5.53 30.61
N VAL A 772 1.47 -6.32 29.99
CA VAL A 772 1.28 -6.87 28.63
C VAL A 772 1.35 -8.40 28.60
N ALA A 773 0.73 -8.99 27.59
CA ALA A 773 0.87 -10.41 27.28
C ALA A 773 1.89 -10.57 26.13
N VAL A 774 2.88 -11.43 26.31
CA VAL A 774 3.99 -11.65 25.38
C VAL A 774 3.91 -13.10 24.87
N THR A 775 3.59 -13.29 23.61
CA THR A 775 3.53 -14.61 22.96
C THR A 775 4.83 -14.87 22.20
N ARG A 776 5.51 -15.97 22.53
CA ARG A 776 6.72 -16.42 21.85
C ARG A 776 6.45 -17.63 20.99
N TYR A 777 6.75 -17.55 19.70
CA TYR A 777 6.62 -18.66 18.76
C TYR A 777 7.97 -19.36 18.64
N SER A 778 7.92 -20.68 18.66
CA SER A 778 9.11 -21.53 18.52
C SER A 778 9.05 -22.25 17.18
N HIS A 779 9.59 -21.62 16.11
CA HIS A 779 10.07 -22.23 14.83
C HIS A 779 9.99 -21.24 13.65
N GLU A 780 10.94 -21.33 12.70
CA GLU A 780 11.02 -20.48 11.49
C GLU A 780 9.86 -20.69 10.50
N ASN A 781 9.23 -21.88 10.48
CA ASN A 781 8.14 -22.23 9.56
C ASN A 781 6.81 -21.51 9.84
N LEU A 782 6.74 -20.67 10.87
CA LEU A 782 5.51 -19.98 11.32
C LEU A 782 5.50 -18.48 10.95
N ARG A 783 6.47 -17.98 10.17
CA ARG A 783 6.56 -16.54 9.84
C ARG A 783 5.33 -16.00 9.09
N GLU A 784 4.79 -16.76 8.15
CA GLU A 784 3.59 -16.34 7.41
C GLU A 784 2.34 -16.37 8.28
N ASP A 785 2.18 -17.42 9.09
CA ASP A 785 1.08 -17.55 10.06
C ASP A 785 1.16 -16.42 11.11
N PHE A 786 2.36 -16.11 11.60
CA PHE A 786 2.64 -15.01 12.53
C PHE A 786 2.31 -13.63 11.92
N MET A 787 2.72 -13.39 10.66
CA MET A 787 2.41 -12.13 9.99
C MET A 787 0.91 -11.96 9.69
N THR A 788 0.21 -13.08 9.45
CA THR A 788 -1.23 -13.10 9.29
C THR A 788 -1.92 -12.74 10.60
N GLU A 789 -1.51 -13.38 11.70
CA GLU A 789 -2.00 -13.10 13.05
C GLU A 789 -1.74 -11.62 13.44
N VAL A 790 -0.54 -11.10 13.23
CA VAL A 790 -0.19 -9.69 13.43
C VAL A 790 -1.11 -8.76 12.64
N SER A 791 -1.43 -9.10 11.39
CA SER A 791 -2.31 -8.28 10.54
C SER A 791 -3.76 -8.26 11.05
N ILE A 792 -4.22 -9.35 11.68
CA ILE A 792 -5.53 -9.46 12.30
C ILE A 792 -5.58 -8.65 13.59
N VAL A 793 -4.64 -8.85 14.52
CA VAL A 793 -4.64 -8.12 15.81
C VAL A 793 -4.26 -6.64 15.69
N LYS A 794 -3.69 -6.24 14.54
CA LYS A 794 -3.48 -4.83 14.17
C LYS A 794 -4.79 -4.13 13.79
N SER A 795 -5.82 -4.87 13.37
CA SER A 795 -7.14 -4.31 13.10
C SER A 795 -7.85 -3.97 14.42
N ASN A 796 -8.24 -2.71 14.59
CA ASN A 796 -8.66 -2.18 15.89
C ASN A 796 -10.14 -2.53 16.22
N HIS A 797 -10.47 -3.82 16.31
CA HIS A 797 -11.82 -4.27 16.68
C HIS A 797 -12.00 -4.36 18.20
N LYS A 798 -13.12 -3.85 18.72
CA LYS A 798 -13.39 -3.76 20.18
C LYS A 798 -13.35 -5.11 20.91
N ASN A 799 -13.78 -6.19 20.24
CA ASN A 799 -13.86 -7.56 20.80
C ASN A 799 -12.74 -8.50 20.37
N ALA A 800 -11.66 -8.00 19.78
CA ALA A 800 -10.44 -8.75 19.52
C ALA A 800 -9.31 -8.23 20.42
N VAL A 801 -8.33 -9.09 20.74
CA VAL A 801 -7.14 -8.69 21.49
C VAL A 801 -6.31 -7.68 20.67
N LYS A 802 -5.93 -6.57 21.29
CA LYS A 802 -5.15 -5.50 20.65
C LYS A 802 -3.65 -5.79 20.63
N LEU A 803 -3.04 -5.58 19.46
CA LEU A 803 -1.60 -5.61 19.29
C LEU A 803 -0.94 -4.36 19.91
N ARG A 804 0.06 -4.57 20.75
CA ARG A 804 0.93 -3.52 21.32
C ARG A 804 2.28 -3.42 20.60
N GLY A 805 2.79 -4.54 20.08
CA GLY A 805 4.03 -4.60 19.30
C GLY A 805 4.37 -6.02 18.85
N TYR A 806 5.32 -6.20 17.93
CA TYR A 806 5.81 -7.52 17.52
C TYR A 806 7.24 -7.46 16.97
N CYS A 807 8.00 -8.54 17.16
CA CYS A 807 9.40 -8.69 16.75
C CYS A 807 9.59 -9.99 15.93
N ILE A 808 10.40 -9.88 14.87
CA ILE A 808 10.76 -10.99 13.96
C ILE A 808 12.28 -11.06 13.91
N GLY A 809 12.85 -12.03 14.61
CA GLY A 809 14.28 -12.38 14.54
C GLY A 809 14.54 -13.59 13.63
N GLU A 810 15.82 -13.95 13.46
CA GLU A 810 16.23 -15.12 12.68
C GLU A 810 15.54 -16.41 13.18
N ASN A 811 15.56 -16.67 14.51
CA ASN A 811 14.96 -17.88 15.11
C ASN A 811 13.87 -17.61 16.17
N THR A 812 13.44 -16.36 16.34
CA THR A 812 12.49 -15.97 17.40
C THR A 812 11.43 -15.02 16.86
N LEU A 813 10.15 -15.37 17.01
CA LEU A 813 9.02 -14.48 16.72
C LEU A 813 8.32 -14.15 18.04
N ILE A 814 8.12 -12.87 18.32
CA ILE A 814 7.48 -12.39 19.56
C ILE A 814 6.34 -11.45 19.20
N MET A 815 5.16 -11.71 19.76
CA MET A 815 4.02 -10.81 19.67
C MET A 815 3.70 -10.27 21.07
N VAL A 816 3.45 -8.97 21.18
CA VAL A 816 3.07 -8.30 22.42
C VAL A 816 1.66 -7.75 22.26
N THR A 817 0.74 -8.18 23.11
CA THR A 817 -0.67 -7.78 23.10
C THR A 817 -1.10 -7.21 24.45
N GLU A 818 -2.29 -6.60 24.50
CA GLU A 818 -2.91 -6.23 25.79
C GLU A 818 -3.06 -7.45 26.70
N TYR A 819 -2.79 -7.28 28.00
CA TYR A 819 -3.04 -8.31 29.01
C TYR A 819 -4.51 -8.24 29.47
N ILE A 820 -5.19 -9.40 29.48
CA ILE A 820 -6.61 -9.51 29.87
C ILE A 820 -6.71 -10.19 31.24
N SER A 821 -7.25 -9.46 32.23
CA SER A 821 -7.08 -9.80 33.65
C SER A 821 -7.93 -10.95 34.20
N ASN A 822 -9.11 -11.24 33.63
CA ASN A 822 -10.05 -12.24 34.19
C ASN A 822 -9.95 -13.63 33.53
N GLY A 823 -8.90 -13.90 32.75
CA GLY A 823 -8.64 -15.23 32.17
C GLY A 823 -9.58 -15.60 31.02
N ASN A 824 -9.67 -16.90 30.72
CA ASN A 824 -10.47 -17.43 29.62
C ASN A 824 -11.90 -17.81 30.06
N LEU A 825 -12.80 -17.94 29.08
CA LEU A 825 -14.22 -18.23 29.28
C LEU A 825 -14.45 -19.64 29.86
N ASP A 826 -13.58 -20.61 29.56
CA ASP A 826 -13.68 -21.98 30.12
C ASP A 826 -13.56 -21.92 31.66
N ASP A 827 -12.58 -21.17 32.17
CA ASP A 827 -12.36 -20.96 33.62
C ASP A 827 -13.48 -20.12 34.28
N ALA A 828 -14.02 -19.12 33.57
CA ALA A 828 -15.09 -18.26 34.08
C ALA A 828 -16.43 -19.01 34.24
N LEU A 829 -16.75 -19.89 33.29
CA LEU A 829 -17.92 -20.78 33.36
C LEU A 829 -17.81 -21.83 34.48
N HIS A 830 -16.60 -22.10 34.99
CA HIS A 830 -16.36 -23.04 36.08
C HIS A 830 -16.52 -22.45 37.49
N ASN A 831 -16.45 -21.13 37.65
CA ASN A 831 -16.28 -20.49 38.97
C ASN A 831 -17.33 -19.41 39.32
N SER A 832 -18.35 -19.14 38.49
CA SER A 832 -19.31 -18.06 38.75
C SER A 832 -20.73 -18.28 38.21
N ASP A 833 -21.74 -17.79 38.95
CA ASP A 833 -23.15 -17.73 38.56
C ASP A 833 -23.35 -16.69 37.44
N VAL A 834 -23.05 -17.05 36.19
CA VAL A 834 -23.15 -16.12 35.04
C VAL A 834 -24.58 -16.08 34.50
N SER A 835 -25.23 -14.91 34.60
CA SER A 835 -26.59 -14.67 34.09
C SER A 835 -26.73 -14.90 32.58
N ILE A 836 -27.92 -15.27 32.12
CA ILE A 836 -28.20 -15.46 30.68
C ILE A 836 -27.88 -14.21 29.84
N THR A 837 -28.09 -13.01 30.39
CA THR A 837 -27.80 -11.73 29.71
C THR A 837 -26.31 -11.55 29.48
N LEU A 838 -25.48 -11.92 30.45
CA LEU A 838 -24.02 -11.87 30.32
C LEU A 838 -23.52 -12.95 29.34
N ARG A 839 -24.07 -14.18 29.40
CA ARG A 839 -23.76 -15.24 28.42
C ARG A 839 -24.13 -14.85 26.99
N LEU A 840 -25.27 -14.18 26.79
CA LEU A 840 -25.67 -13.62 25.50
C LEU A 840 -24.76 -12.45 25.07
N GLY A 841 -24.31 -11.61 26.01
CA GLY A 841 -23.33 -10.56 25.75
C GLY A 841 -21.99 -11.10 25.25
N ILE A 842 -21.49 -12.16 25.87
CA ILE A 842 -20.27 -12.87 25.47
C ILE A 842 -20.44 -13.48 24.06
N ALA A 843 -21.58 -14.15 23.81
CA ALA A 843 -21.88 -14.72 22.50
C ALA A 843 -21.94 -13.64 21.39
N ILE A 844 -22.58 -12.50 21.66
CA ILE A 844 -22.68 -11.39 20.68
C ILE A 844 -21.30 -10.81 20.38
N GLY A 845 -20.48 -10.51 21.39
CA GLY A 845 -19.17 -9.92 21.15
C GLY A 845 -18.22 -10.87 20.40
N CYS A 846 -18.31 -12.19 20.63
CA CYS A 846 -17.60 -13.19 19.83
C CYS A 846 -18.07 -13.19 18.37
N ALA A 847 -19.39 -13.19 18.13
CA ALA A 847 -19.95 -13.20 16.80
C ALA A 847 -19.63 -11.89 16.03
N GLU A 848 -19.60 -10.75 16.72
CA GLU A 848 -19.18 -9.46 16.14
C GLU A 848 -17.71 -9.49 15.70
N ALA A 849 -16.82 -10.02 16.54
CA ALA A 849 -15.40 -10.19 16.19
C ALA A 849 -15.21 -11.10 14.96
N LEU A 850 -15.88 -12.27 14.93
CA LEU A 850 -15.80 -13.19 13.80
C LEU A 850 -16.40 -12.60 12.52
N SER A 851 -17.54 -11.89 12.63
CA SER A 851 -18.16 -11.23 11.47
C SER A 851 -17.26 -10.14 10.89
N TYR A 852 -16.55 -9.41 11.73
CA TYR A 852 -15.59 -8.40 11.30
C TYR A 852 -14.41 -9.05 10.57
N MET A 853 -13.82 -10.12 11.11
CA MET A 853 -12.75 -10.86 10.44
C MET A 853 -13.16 -11.40 9.07
N HIS A 854 -14.37 -11.96 8.96
CA HIS A 854 -14.90 -12.47 7.69
C HIS A 854 -15.06 -11.37 6.62
N SER A 855 -15.13 -10.10 7.01
CA SER A 855 -15.20 -8.93 6.12
C SER A 855 -13.85 -8.26 5.81
N MET A 856 -12.74 -8.70 6.40
CA MET A 856 -11.41 -8.13 6.13
C MET A 856 -10.82 -8.60 4.80
N HIS A 857 -10.13 -7.70 4.09
CA HIS A 857 -9.37 -7.97 2.86
C HIS A 857 -7.91 -7.51 3.02
N LEU A 858 -6.95 -8.44 2.92
CA LEU A 858 -5.54 -8.18 3.30
C LEU A 858 -4.65 -7.56 2.19
N SER A 859 -5.19 -7.18 1.02
CA SER A 859 -4.48 -6.35 0.02
C SER A 859 -5.41 -5.71 -1.03
N ASN A 860 -4.97 -4.61 -1.67
CA ASN A 860 -5.72 -3.87 -2.70
C ASN A 860 -5.98 -4.64 -4.02
N TYR A 861 -5.54 -5.89 -4.14
CA TYR A 861 -5.69 -6.69 -5.37
C TYR A 861 -6.20 -8.13 -5.13
N SER A 862 -6.73 -8.47 -3.95
CA SER A 862 -7.35 -9.80 -3.73
C SER A 862 -8.54 -9.80 -2.76
N LEU A 863 -9.70 -10.28 -3.25
CA LEU A 863 -11.00 -10.41 -2.56
C LEU A 863 -11.04 -11.57 -1.53
N VAL A 864 -10.02 -11.69 -0.69
CA VAL A 864 -9.86 -12.86 0.18
C VAL A 864 -10.23 -12.54 1.64
N SER A 865 -11.25 -13.22 2.17
CA SER A 865 -11.72 -13.14 3.57
C SER A 865 -10.80 -13.89 4.55
N VAL A 866 -10.71 -13.40 5.78
CA VAL A 866 -9.94 -14.01 6.88
C VAL A 866 -10.84 -14.90 7.75
N CYS A 867 -10.37 -16.09 8.13
CA CYS A 867 -11.06 -17.01 9.06
C CYS A 867 -10.24 -17.21 10.33
N HIS A 868 -10.87 -17.45 11.49
CA HIS A 868 -10.19 -17.66 12.78
C HIS A 868 -9.62 -19.08 12.94
N GLY A 869 -10.38 -20.11 12.57
CA GLY A 869 -9.92 -21.51 12.54
C GLY A 869 -9.89 -22.26 13.88
N ASP A 870 -9.78 -21.58 15.01
CA ASP A 870 -9.75 -22.22 16.35
C ASP A 870 -10.60 -21.52 17.43
N ILE A 871 -11.85 -21.19 17.12
CA ILE A 871 -12.76 -20.58 18.11
C ILE A 871 -13.28 -21.63 19.11
N LYS A 872 -12.96 -21.45 20.40
CA LYS A 872 -13.35 -22.31 21.53
C LYS A 872 -13.30 -21.50 22.84
N PRO A 873 -13.94 -21.93 23.95
CA PRO A 873 -13.97 -21.16 25.20
C PRO A 873 -12.57 -20.80 25.76
N ALA A 874 -11.57 -21.66 25.58
CA ALA A 874 -10.19 -21.39 26.00
C ALA A 874 -9.54 -20.19 25.28
N ASN A 875 -10.01 -19.85 24.07
CA ASN A 875 -9.49 -18.77 23.23
C ASN A 875 -10.37 -17.50 23.31
N ILE A 876 -11.34 -17.49 24.22
CA ILE A 876 -12.24 -16.36 24.47
C ILE A 876 -11.89 -15.79 25.85
N LEU A 877 -11.26 -14.62 25.90
CA LEU A 877 -10.83 -13.98 27.13
C LEU A 877 -11.86 -12.96 27.63
N LEU A 878 -11.92 -12.75 28.95
CA LEU A 878 -12.80 -11.77 29.59
C LEU A 878 -11.98 -10.69 30.29
N ASP A 879 -12.25 -9.42 30.01
CA ASP A 879 -11.61 -8.30 30.71
C ASP A 879 -12.25 -8.03 32.09
N ALA A 880 -11.72 -7.03 32.80
CA ALA A 880 -12.21 -6.60 34.12
C ALA A 880 -13.71 -6.27 34.15
N ASN A 881 -14.28 -5.84 33.01
CA ASN A 881 -15.69 -5.50 32.83
C ASN A 881 -16.52 -6.67 32.28
N LEU A 882 -15.95 -7.88 32.23
CA LEU A 882 -16.53 -9.09 31.64
C LEU A 882 -16.88 -8.91 30.16
N THR A 883 -16.18 -8.00 29.47
CA THR A 883 -16.29 -7.86 28.02
C THR A 883 -15.38 -8.87 27.34
N VAL A 884 -15.86 -9.37 26.21
CA VAL A 884 -15.21 -10.47 25.51
C VAL A 884 -14.12 -9.99 24.55
N LYS A 885 -13.00 -10.71 24.58
CA LYS A 885 -11.82 -10.52 23.74
C LYS A 885 -11.43 -11.86 23.11
N VAL A 886 -11.65 -12.00 21.82
CA VAL A 886 -11.22 -13.17 21.05
C VAL A 886 -9.70 -13.12 20.88
N ALA A 887 -9.02 -14.23 21.20
CA ALA A 887 -7.58 -14.38 21.23
C ALA A 887 -7.11 -15.66 20.49
N ASP A 888 -5.80 -15.83 20.34
CA ASP A 888 -5.14 -16.98 19.71
C ASP A 888 -5.53 -17.17 18.22
N PHE A 889 -5.04 -16.25 17.39
CA PHE A 889 -5.31 -16.20 15.96
C PHE A 889 -4.30 -17.00 15.15
N GLY A 890 -3.43 -17.79 15.77
CA GLY A 890 -2.33 -18.44 15.06
C GLY A 890 -2.78 -19.44 13.98
N LEU A 891 -4.02 -19.95 14.04
CA LEU A 891 -4.62 -20.80 12.99
C LEU A 891 -5.38 -19.99 11.91
N SER A 892 -5.37 -18.65 12.00
CA SER A 892 -6.10 -17.79 11.09
C SER A 892 -5.43 -17.69 9.73
N ARG A 893 -6.18 -17.93 8.65
CA ARG A 893 -5.66 -17.98 7.29
C ARG A 893 -6.47 -17.12 6.32
N SER A 894 -5.77 -16.58 5.33
CA SER A 894 -6.32 -16.04 4.09
C SER A 894 -6.74 -17.22 3.18
N LEU A 895 -7.88 -17.15 2.47
CA LEU A 895 -8.44 -18.20 1.58
C LEU A 895 -7.55 -18.68 0.40
N LEU A 896 -6.23 -18.50 0.45
CA LEU A 896 -5.27 -18.90 -0.58
C LEU A 896 -4.23 -19.95 -0.14
N GLY A 897 -4.36 -20.59 1.03
CA GLY A 897 -3.39 -21.60 1.46
C GLY A 897 -3.95 -22.72 2.34
N GLY A 898 -3.98 -23.96 1.83
CA GLY A 898 -4.30 -25.15 2.60
C GLY A 898 -3.10 -25.67 3.40
N ILE A 899 -3.24 -25.91 4.71
CA ILE A 899 -2.35 -26.77 5.52
C ILE A 899 -3.17 -27.45 6.64
N ASN A 900 -2.76 -28.69 6.95
CA ASN A 900 -3.22 -29.62 7.99
C ASN A 900 -2.75 -29.24 9.42
N GLN A 901 -3.66 -29.20 10.42
CA GLN A 901 -3.66 -30.01 11.66
C GLN A 901 -4.71 -29.55 12.70
N TYR A 902 -5.04 -30.46 13.62
CA TYR A 902 -6.26 -30.66 14.44
C TYR A 902 -6.35 -29.76 15.70
N ILE A 903 -7.52 -29.39 16.24
CA ILE A 903 -8.49 -30.20 17.02
C ILE A 903 -9.78 -29.34 17.17
N ASN A 904 -10.97 -29.89 16.91
CA ASN A 904 -12.32 -29.28 17.05
C ASN A 904 -12.95 -28.51 15.86
N MET A 905 -12.60 -28.85 14.61
CA MET A 905 -13.25 -28.24 13.42
C MET A 905 -14.33 -29.12 12.75
N THR A 906 -15.17 -28.48 11.93
CA THR A 906 -16.33 -29.06 11.23
C THR A 906 -16.10 -30.46 10.63
N PRO A 907 -17.14 -31.32 10.57
CA PRO A 907 -17.04 -32.65 9.95
C PRO A 907 -16.62 -32.66 8.47
N ILE A 908 -16.83 -31.55 7.74
CA ILE A 908 -16.44 -31.41 6.32
C ILE A 908 -15.01 -30.86 6.16
N TYR A 909 -14.48 -30.10 7.12
CA TYR A 909 -13.06 -29.73 7.15
C TYR A 909 -12.17 -30.98 7.19
N PHE A 910 -12.61 -32.02 7.90
CA PHE A 910 -11.96 -33.33 7.95
C PHE A 910 -11.96 -34.09 6.61
N GLN A 911 -12.85 -33.74 5.66
CA GLN A 911 -12.98 -34.39 4.35
C GLN A 911 -12.37 -33.58 3.20
N GLN A 912 -12.37 -32.24 3.28
CA GLN A 912 -12.01 -31.36 2.14
C GLN A 912 -10.80 -30.45 2.39
N GLY A 913 -10.27 -30.38 3.62
CA GLY A 913 -9.06 -29.61 3.94
C GLY A 913 -9.14 -28.08 3.71
N ARG A 914 -10.35 -27.52 3.57
CA ARG A 914 -10.57 -26.08 3.31
C ARG A 914 -11.18 -25.37 4.53
N LEU A 915 -10.48 -24.37 5.06
CA LEU A 915 -11.02 -23.46 6.06
C LEU A 915 -11.87 -22.39 5.36
N THR A 916 -13.08 -22.15 5.85
CA THR A 916 -14.02 -21.15 5.29
C THR A 916 -14.61 -20.31 6.42
N PRO A 917 -15.19 -19.13 6.13
CA PRO A 917 -15.94 -18.36 7.13
C PRO A 917 -17.05 -19.19 7.80
N LYS A 918 -17.64 -20.14 7.05
CA LYS A 918 -18.65 -21.09 7.54
C LYS A 918 -18.09 -22.18 8.46
N SER A 919 -16.78 -22.35 8.52
CA SER A 919 -16.11 -23.21 9.48
C SER A 919 -16.11 -22.58 10.87
N ASP A 920 -15.84 -21.27 10.97
CA ASP A 920 -15.95 -20.53 12.23
C ASP A 920 -17.39 -20.49 12.74
N VAL A 921 -18.38 -20.38 11.84
CA VAL A 921 -19.81 -20.44 12.20
C VAL A 921 -20.16 -21.75 12.90
N TYR A 922 -19.62 -22.89 12.46
CA TYR A 922 -19.87 -24.18 13.09
C TYR A 922 -19.22 -24.28 14.47
N SER A 923 -17.94 -23.90 14.59
CA SER A 923 -17.23 -23.91 15.86
C SER A 923 -17.89 -22.96 16.88
N PHE A 924 -18.36 -21.80 16.43
CA PHE A 924 -19.18 -20.89 17.24
C PHE A 924 -20.53 -21.52 17.65
N GLY A 925 -21.14 -22.35 16.81
CA GLY A 925 -22.33 -23.14 17.16
C GLY A 925 -22.09 -24.09 18.33
N ALA A 926 -20.89 -24.67 18.45
CA ALA A 926 -20.52 -25.49 19.61
C ALA A 926 -20.36 -24.65 20.88
N VAL A 927 -19.72 -23.47 20.78
CA VAL A 927 -19.60 -22.49 21.88
C VAL A 927 -20.99 -22.06 22.38
N LEU A 928 -21.96 -21.83 21.49
CA LEU A 928 -23.35 -21.50 21.88
C LEU A 928 -24.01 -22.62 22.69
N LEU A 929 -23.78 -23.89 22.34
CA LEU A 929 -24.31 -25.02 23.10
C LEU A 929 -23.63 -25.16 24.48
N GLU A 930 -22.33 -24.89 24.57
CA GLU A 930 -21.61 -24.89 25.85
C GLU A 930 -22.04 -23.74 26.76
N LEU A 931 -22.36 -22.56 26.20
CA LEU A 931 -22.87 -21.42 26.97
C LEU A 931 -24.26 -21.66 27.58
N ILE A 932 -25.14 -22.41 26.92
CA ILE A 932 -26.52 -22.66 27.40
C ILE A 932 -26.71 -24.03 28.07
N GLY A 933 -25.77 -24.95 27.87
CA GLY A 933 -25.87 -26.34 28.27
C GLY A 933 -25.13 -26.66 29.57
N ARG A 934 -25.48 -27.78 30.18
CA ARG A 934 -24.79 -28.32 31.35
C ARG A 934 -23.57 -29.15 30.93
N ARG A 935 -22.34 -28.79 31.36
CA ARG A 935 -21.18 -29.65 31.07
C ARG A 935 -21.17 -30.89 31.97
N VAL A 936 -21.32 -32.06 31.33
CA VAL A 936 -21.06 -33.38 31.91
C VAL A 936 -19.54 -33.54 31.99
N LYS A 937 -19.00 -33.82 33.19
CA LYS A 937 -17.60 -34.19 33.38
C LYS A 937 -17.24 -35.34 32.43
N ALA A 938 -16.13 -35.18 31.71
CA ALA A 938 -15.54 -36.10 30.73
C ALA A 938 -16.05 -37.55 30.78
N GLY A 939 -16.88 -37.94 29.81
CA GLY A 939 -17.36 -39.32 29.67
C GLY A 939 -18.55 -39.49 28.71
N HIS A 940 -18.24 -39.81 27.44
CA HIS A 940 -19.09 -40.55 26.48
C HIS A 940 -20.49 -40.01 26.10
N GLY A 941 -20.57 -38.81 25.51
CA GLY A 941 -21.73 -38.40 24.70
C GLY A 941 -21.45 -37.20 23.80
N ASN A 942 -21.77 -37.30 22.51
CA ASN A 942 -21.64 -36.18 21.55
C ASN A 942 -22.69 -35.10 21.88
N LEU A 943 -22.27 -33.99 22.50
CA LEU A 943 -23.12 -32.86 22.91
C LEU A 943 -23.97 -32.34 21.74
N VAL A 944 -23.35 -32.18 20.56
CA VAL A 944 -24.01 -31.75 19.31
C VAL A 944 -25.08 -32.75 18.89
N GLY A 945 -24.78 -34.05 18.95
CA GLY A 945 -25.72 -35.13 18.62
C GLY A 945 -26.88 -35.27 19.61
N THR A 946 -26.69 -34.89 20.87
CA THR A 946 -27.73 -34.91 21.91
C THR A 946 -28.68 -33.72 21.77
N PHE A 947 -28.16 -32.50 21.60
CA PHE A 947 -28.97 -31.30 21.35
C PHE A 947 -29.75 -31.39 20.02
N SER A 948 -29.11 -31.90 18.95
CA SER A 948 -29.77 -32.06 17.63
C SER A 948 -30.96 -33.03 17.68
N ARG A 949 -30.83 -34.15 18.40
CA ARG A 949 -31.93 -35.13 18.58
C ARG A 949 -33.06 -34.59 19.45
N ALA A 950 -32.75 -33.80 20.48
CA ALA A 950 -33.74 -33.17 21.34
C ALA A 950 -34.53 -32.07 20.61
N CYS A 951 -33.85 -31.23 19.81
CA CYS A 951 -34.48 -30.22 18.96
C CYS A 951 -35.42 -30.82 17.91
N ALA A 952 -35.04 -31.96 17.31
CA ALA A 952 -35.84 -32.63 16.27
C ALA A 952 -37.12 -33.31 16.79
N LYS A 953 -37.17 -33.67 18.08
CA LYS A 953 -38.30 -34.39 18.70
C LYS A 953 -39.21 -33.51 19.56
N SER A 954 -38.88 -32.23 19.75
CA SER A 954 -39.59 -31.26 20.61
C SER A 954 -39.90 -31.77 22.03
N ARG A 955 -39.10 -32.71 22.56
CA ARG A 955 -39.23 -33.29 23.90
C ARG A 955 -37.85 -33.50 24.51
N GLY A 956 -37.66 -33.08 25.77
CA GLY A 956 -36.45 -33.32 26.57
C GLY A 956 -35.30 -32.31 26.40
N ILE A 957 -35.48 -31.21 25.65
CA ILE A 957 -34.43 -30.19 25.47
C ILE A 957 -34.15 -29.39 26.76
N THR A 958 -35.18 -29.21 27.60
CA THR A 958 -35.11 -28.46 28.86
C THR A 958 -34.18 -29.09 29.89
N GLU A 959 -33.99 -30.41 29.83
CA GLU A 959 -33.10 -31.17 30.72
C GLU A 959 -31.62 -31.02 30.35
N LEU A 960 -31.32 -30.48 29.16
CA LEU A 960 -29.96 -30.26 28.65
C LEU A 960 -29.42 -28.87 28.97
N PHE A 961 -30.30 -27.92 29.32
CA PHE A 961 -29.89 -26.57 29.69
C PHE A 961 -29.26 -26.54 31.08
N ASP A 962 -28.39 -25.56 31.28
CA ASP A 962 -27.82 -25.26 32.60
C ASP A 962 -28.94 -24.85 33.58
N ALA A 963 -29.01 -25.54 34.72
CA ALA A 963 -30.10 -25.44 35.68
C ALA A 963 -30.22 -24.04 36.31
N GLU A 964 -29.13 -23.28 36.38
CA GLU A 964 -29.11 -21.94 36.96
C GLU A 964 -29.78 -20.89 36.06
N ILE A 965 -29.70 -21.08 34.74
CA ILE A 965 -30.30 -20.18 33.74
C ILE A 965 -31.64 -20.71 33.23
N ALA A 966 -31.93 -22.01 33.37
CA ALA A 966 -33.13 -22.70 32.87
C ALA A 966 -34.37 -22.52 33.75
N ASN A 967 -34.79 -21.28 33.96
CA ASN A 967 -36.06 -20.95 34.61
C ASN A 967 -37.18 -20.62 33.59
N MET A 968 -38.45 -20.59 34.03
CA MET A 968 -39.61 -20.34 33.15
C MET A 968 -39.51 -19.07 32.30
N ARG A 969 -38.77 -18.04 32.75
CA ARG A 969 -38.61 -16.77 32.01
C ARG A 969 -37.63 -16.93 30.84
N ASN A 970 -36.56 -17.67 31.05
CA ASN A 970 -35.47 -17.82 30.09
C ASN A 970 -35.66 -18.99 29.13
N MET A 971 -36.54 -19.96 29.44
CA MET A 971 -36.74 -21.17 28.63
C MET A 971 -36.96 -20.90 27.15
N LYS A 972 -37.82 -19.93 26.82
CA LYS A 972 -38.11 -19.58 25.41
C LYS A 972 -36.87 -19.03 24.69
N ILE A 973 -36.00 -18.34 25.40
CA ILE A 973 -34.78 -17.74 24.85
C ILE A 973 -33.71 -18.83 24.69
N LEU A 974 -33.55 -19.70 25.68
CA LEU A 974 -32.67 -20.86 25.62
C LEU A 974 -33.02 -21.80 24.46
N GLU A 975 -34.31 -22.04 24.20
CA GLU A 975 -34.76 -22.80 23.05
C GLU A 975 -34.40 -22.14 21.71
N GLU A 976 -34.53 -20.81 21.59
CA GLU A 976 -34.16 -20.09 20.37
C GLU A 976 -32.64 -20.05 20.16
N VAL A 977 -31.84 -19.91 21.23
CA VAL A 977 -30.37 -20.03 21.16
C VAL A 977 -29.96 -21.45 20.73
N ALA A 978 -30.61 -22.50 21.26
CA ALA A 978 -30.35 -23.88 20.88
C ALA A 978 -30.70 -24.16 19.40
N LYS A 979 -31.79 -23.59 18.89
CA LYS A 979 -32.16 -23.67 17.47
C LYS A 979 -31.14 -22.95 16.58
N LEU A 980 -30.69 -21.77 16.98
CA LEU A 980 -29.64 -21.03 16.25
C LEU A 980 -28.33 -21.82 16.23
N ALA A 981 -27.91 -22.37 17.37
CA ALA A 981 -26.73 -23.22 17.48
C ALA A 981 -26.83 -24.46 16.58
N THR A 982 -28.00 -25.10 16.51
CA THR A 982 -28.23 -26.27 15.64
C THR A 982 -28.17 -25.90 14.14
N LYS A 983 -28.63 -24.70 13.76
CA LYS A 983 -28.46 -24.19 12.37
C LYS A 983 -26.97 -23.96 12.05
N CYS A 984 -26.21 -23.39 12.98
CA CYS A 984 -24.75 -23.22 12.82
C CYS A 984 -24.02 -24.57 12.70
N LEU A 985 -24.48 -25.60 13.42
CA LEU A 985 -23.91 -26.95 13.45
C LEU A 985 -24.39 -27.88 12.32
N THR A 986 -25.15 -27.36 11.35
CA THR A 986 -25.63 -28.15 10.20
C THR A 986 -24.46 -28.61 9.32
N LEU A 987 -24.49 -29.86 8.85
CA LEU A 987 -23.42 -30.41 8.01
C LEU A 987 -23.32 -29.70 6.66
N ASP A 988 -24.46 -29.46 6.00
CA ASP A 988 -24.56 -28.70 4.76
C ASP A 988 -24.07 -27.25 4.95
N ILE A 989 -23.02 -26.87 4.22
CA ILE A 989 -22.32 -25.58 4.33
C ILE A 989 -23.18 -24.41 3.86
N ASP A 990 -24.01 -24.62 2.84
CA ASP A 990 -24.84 -23.57 2.23
C ASP A 990 -26.05 -23.23 3.10
N ARG A 991 -26.45 -24.17 3.96
CA ARG A 991 -27.54 -23.98 4.94
C ARG A 991 -27.10 -23.27 6.22
N ARG A 992 -25.79 -23.16 6.47
CA ARG A 992 -25.31 -22.42 7.64
C ARG A 992 -25.55 -20.92 7.45
N PRO A 993 -25.96 -20.18 8.50
CA PRO A 993 -26.10 -18.72 8.41
C PRO A 993 -24.75 -18.03 8.18
N GLN A 994 -24.73 -16.79 7.68
CA GLN A 994 -23.53 -15.95 7.75
C GLN A 994 -23.33 -15.46 9.18
N MET A 995 -22.09 -15.14 9.59
CA MET A 995 -21.84 -14.69 10.96
C MET A 995 -22.60 -13.39 11.30
N ASN A 996 -22.74 -12.46 10.35
CA ASN A 996 -23.57 -11.26 10.51
C ASN A 996 -25.05 -11.58 10.80
N ASP A 997 -25.60 -12.66 10.22
CA ASP A 997 -26.98 -13.09 10.50
C ASP A 997 -27.10 -13.67 11.91
N VAL A 998 -26.05 -14.37 12.38
CA VAL A 998 -25.95 -14.89 13.76
C VAL A 998 -25.89 -13.73 14.77
N VAL A 999 -25.11 -12.68 14.49
CA VAL A 999 -25.04 -11.45 15.31
C VAL A 999 -26.42 -10.82 15.45
N LYS A 1000 -27.12 -10.57 14.33
CA LYS A 1000 -28.47 -9.99 14.34
C LYS A 1000 -29.46 -10.84 15.14
N HIS A 1001 -29.38 -12.16 15.01
CA HIS A 1001 -30.27 -13.08 15.72
C HIS A 1001 -30.01 -13.06 17.23
N LEU A 1002 -28.74 -13.09 17.67
CA LEU A 1002 -28.38 -13.01 19.08
C LEU A 1002 -28.72 -11.64 19.70
N GLN A 1003 -28.50 -10.54 18.98
CA GLN A 1003 -28.88 -9.19 19.43
C GLN A 1003 -30.40 -9.10 19.65
N MET A 1004 -31.21 -9.67 18.76
CA MET A 1004 -32.67 -9.75 18.97
C MET A 1004 -33.05 -10.56 20.22
N LEU A 1005 -32.34 -11.66 20.50
CA LEU A 1005 -32.58 -12.48 21.70
C LEU A 1005 -32.14 -11.75 22.98
N LYS A 1006 -31.04 -11.00 22.96
CA LYS A 1006 -30.57 -10.17 24.08
C LYS A 1006 -31.54 -9.04 24.42
N ILE A 1007 -32.10 -8.37 23.40
CA ILE A 1007 -33.15 -7.36 23.60
C ILE A 1007 -34.39 -7.97 24.27
N ARG A 1008 -34.74 -9.22 23.94
CA ARG A 1008 -35.86 -9.94 24.57
C ARG A 1008 -35.58 -10.35 26.02
N THR A 1009 -34.33 -10.65 26.40
CA THR A 1009 -33.94 -10.85 27.82
C THR A 1009 -33.98 -9.54 28.60
N GLU A 1010 -33.43 -8.46 28.04
CA GLU A 1010 -33.30 -7.15 28.72
C GLU A 1010 -34.65 -6.44 28.85
N GLY A 1011 -35.58 -6.70 27.93
CA GLY A 1011 -36.96 -6.19 27.98
C GLY A 1011 -37.86 -6.83 29.04
N GLN A 1012 -37.42 -7.85 29.79
CA GLN A 1012 -38.23 -8.49 30.83
C GLN A 1012 -37.87 -8.07 32.27
N GLU A 1013 -36.77 -7.36 32.52
CA GLU A 1013 -36.40 -6.92 33.88
C GLU A 1013 -36.65 -5.44 34.19
N LYS A 1014 -36.93 -4.60 33.19
CA LYS A 1014 -37.33 -3.22 33.46
C LYS A 1014 -38.43 -2.78 32.50
N THR A 1015 -39.63 -2.66 33.06
CA THR A 1015 -40.69 -1.81 32.54
C THR A 1015 -40.19 -0.36 32.48
N ALA A 1016 -39.59 0.04 31.36
CA ALA A 1016 -39.56 1.42 30.83
C ALA A 1016 -38.72 1.45 29.53
N CYS A 1017 -39.38 1.78 28.42
CA CYS A 1017 -38.91 2.33 27.14
C CYS A 1017 -37.55 1.85 26.53
N PRO A 1018 -37.54 1.23 25.34
CA PRO A 1018 -36.33 0.94 24.58
C PRO A 1018 -35.81 2.20 23.87
N PHE A 1019 -34.52 2.23 23.55
CA PHE A 1019 -33.76 3.33 22.90
C PHE A 1019 -33.22 4.42 23.83
N PHE A 1020 -31.97 4.23 24.25
CA PHE A 1020 -31.05 5.35 24.40
C PHE A 1020 -29.98 5.25 23.31
N TRP A 1021 -30.15 6.10 22.29
CA TRP A 1021 -29.06 6.50 21.41
C TRP A 1021 -28.30 7.60 22.15
N GLU A 1022 -27.19 7.29 22.80
CA GLU A 1022 -26.24 8.35 23.11
C GLU A 1022 -25.41 8.61 21.85
N PRO A 1023 -25.40 9.84 21.31
CA PRO A 1023 -24.57 10.14 20.16
C PRO A 1023 -23.10 9.95 20.54
N GLN A 1024 -22.37 9.09 19.83
CA GLN A 1024 -20.93 8.83 20.07
C GLN A 1024 -20.01 10.01 19.68
N ASN A 1025 -20.56 11.22 19.56
CA ASN A 1025 -19.82 12.40 19.15
C ASN A 1025 -19.48 13.24 20.38
N HIS A 1026 -18.21 13.20 20.82
CA HIS A 1026 -17.70 13.86 22.03
C HIS A 1026 -17.85 15.40 22.05
N ASN A 1027 -18.37 16.01 20.98
CA ASN A 1027 -18.53 17.45 20.80
C ASN A 1027 -19.95 18.00 21.09
N ILE A 1028 -20.93 17.16 21.42
CA ILE A 1028 -22.31 17.57 21.68
C ILE A 1028 -22.51 17.67 23.20
N LYS A 1029 -22.86 18.86 23.70
CA LYS A 1029 -23.01 19.11 25.15
C LYS A 1029 -24.37 18.60 25.65
N ASN A 1030 -24.37 17.92 26.80
CA ASN A 1030 -25.60 17.60 27.53
C ASN A 1030 -25.85 18.72 28.57
N PHE A 1031 -26.96 19.42 28.45
CA PHE A 1031 -27.34 20.54 29.31
C PHE A 1031 -28.39 20.09 30.33
N THR A 1032 -28.29 20.60 31.56
CA THR A 1032 -29.38 20.48 32.56
C THR A 1032 -30.47 21.52 32.31
N GLU A 1033 -31.65 21.34 32.89
CA GLU A 1033 -32.74 22.33 32.79
C GLU A 1033 -32.31 23.69 33.37
N GLN A 1034 -31.52 23.70 34.45
CA GLN A 1034 -30.93 24.91 35.03
C GLN A 1034 -29.94 25.60 34.07
N ASP A 1035 -29.13 24.84 33.33
CA ASP A 1035 -28.24 25.41 32.32
C ASP A 1035 -29.03 26.12 31.22
N ILE A 1036 -30.13 25.52 30.77
CA ILE A 1036 -31.00 26.11 29.73
C ILE A 1036 -31.71 27.37 30.25
N GLU A 1037 -32.22 27.36 31.48
CA GLU A 1037 -32.80 28.56 32.10
C GLU A 1037 -31.79 29.70 32.18
N ARG A 1038 -30.52 29.39 32.50
CA ARG A 1038 -29.45 30.38 32.52
C ARG A 1038 -29.11 30.91 31.13
N ILE A 1039 -28.96 30.01 30.15
CA ILE A 1039 -28.62 30.34 28.75
C ILE A 1039 -29.72 31.20 28.10
N THR A 1040 -30.98 30.93 28.38
CA THR A 1040 -32.13 31.63 27.79
C THR A 1040 -32.59 32.84 28.59
N SER A 1041 -31.90 33.18 29.69
CA SER A 1041 -32.32 34.22 30.64
C SER A 1041 -33.79 34.02 31.06
N ASN A 1042 -34.08 32.82 31.56
CA ASN A 1042 -35.41 32.34 31.92
C ASN A 1042 -36.45 32.51 30.79
N TYR A 1043 -36.10 32.06 29.59
CA TYR A 1043 -36.97 32.08 28.40
C TYR A 1043 -37.47 33.48 27.98
N SER A 1044 -36.72 34.54 28.31
CA SER A 1044 -37.15 35.94 28.13
C SER A 1044 -37.35 36.37 26.68
N THR A 1045 -36.68 35.75 25.71
CA THR A 1045 -36.65 36.20 24.30
C THR A 1045 -37.18 35.12 23.35
N PRO A 1046 -38.50 35.06 23.09
CA PRO A 1046 -39.07 34.14 22.11
C PRO A 1046 -38.80 34.63 20.68
N ILE A 1047 -38.33 33.73 19.82
CA ILE A 1047 -37.97 34.03 18.41
C ILE A 1047 -38.83 33.27 17.38
N GLY A 1048 -39.75 32.40 17.81
CA GLY A 1048 -40.72 31.77 16.91
C GLY A 1048 -41.79 30.95 17.63
N LYS A 1049 -43.01 30.95 17.07
CA LYS A 1049 -44.15 30.13 17.51
C LYS A 1049 -44.82 29.47 16.31
N GLY A 1050 -44.82 28.14 16.25
CA GLY A 1050 -45.46 27.39 15.18
C GLY A 1050 -45.83 25.96 15.60
N GLY A 1051 -47.06 25.55 15.27
CA GLY A 1051 -47.64 24.21 15.35
C GLY A 1051 -47.70 23.54 16.74
N PHE A 1052 -46.55 23.42 17.40
CA PHE A 1052 -46.37 22.75 18.70
C PHE A 1052 -45.12 23.26 19.47
N ARG A 1053 -44.52 24.42 19.10
CA ARG A 1053 -43.14 24.74 19.49
C ARG A 1053 -42.93 26.20 19.91
N GLU A 1054 -42.13 26.39 20.95
CA GLU A 1054 -41.57 27.68 21.36
C GLU A 1054 -40.05 27.63 21.18
N VAL A 1055 -39.51 28.57 20.40
CA VAL A 1055 -38.06 28.72 20.20
C VAL A 1055 -37.60 29.99 20.90
N TYR A 1056 -36.55 29.89 21.70
CA TYR A 1056 -35.99 30.97 22.50
C TYR A 1056 -34.56 31.28 22.06
N LYS A 1057 -34.20 32.55 22.05
CA LYS A 1057 -32.81 32.96 21.88
C LYS A 1057 -32.09 32.88 23.23
N GLY A 1058 -30.88 32.34 23.23
CA GLY A 1058 -30.01 32.28 24.39
C GLY A 1058 -28.55 32.61 24.07
N VAL A 1059 -27.73 32.73 25.10
CA VAL A 1059 -26.28 32.95 24.99
C VAL A 1059 -25.57 31.98 25.92
N ILE A 1060 -24.59 31.24 25.38
CA ILE A 1060 -23.70 30.39 26.19
C ILE A 1060 -22.58 31.28 26.72
N TYR A 1061 -22.54 31.48 28.04
CA TYR A 1061 -21.67 32.47 28.69
C TYR A 1061 -20.16 32.19 28.54
N ASP A 1062 -19.77 30.92 28.41
CA ASP A 1062 -18.34 30.54 28.33
C ASP A 1062 -17.70 30.93 26.98
N ASP A 1063 -18.48 30.94 25.90
CA ASP A 1063 -18.00 31.17 24.53
C ASP A 1063 -18.62 32.43 23.87
N ASN A 1064 -19.50 33.13 24.60
CA ASN A 1064 -20.33 34.26 24.12
C ASN A 1064 -21.14 33.95 22.84
N ALA A 1065 -21.42 32.67 22.59
CA ALA A 1065 -22.08 32.19 21.38
C ALA A 1065 -23.61 32.31 21.50
N ALA A 1066 -24.24 32.93 20.49
CA ALA A 1066 -25.70 33.01 20.40
C ALA A 1066 -26.29 31.67 19.95
N VAL A 1067 -27.30 31.19 20.67
CA VAL A 1067 -27.94 29.89 20.43
C VAL A 1067 -29.45 30.01 20.32
N ALA A 1068 -30.06 29.09 19.58
CA ALA A 1068 -31.50 28.90 19.52
C ALA A 1068 -31.86 27.64 20.30
N VAL A 1069 -32.74 27.78 21.29
CA VAL A 1069 -33.24 26.71 22.14
C VAL A 1069 -34.67 26.38 21.76
N LYS A 1070 -34.89 25.14 21.29
CA LYS A 1070 -36.20 24.64 20.84
C LYS A 1070 -36.78 23.72 21.90
N ARG A 1071 -37.94 24.08 22.47
CA ARG A 1071 -38.64 23.30 23.49
C ARG A 1071 -39.71 22.38 22.89
N TYR A 1072 -39.76 21.12 23.32
CA TYR A 1072 -40.74 20.12 22.90
C TYR A 1072 -41.74 19.85 24.05
N ILE A 1073 -43.04 20.02 23.82
CA ILE A 1073 -44.07 20.11 24.88
C ILE A 1073 -44.81 18.76 25.15
N LYS A 1074 -44.28 17.59 24.76
CA LYS A 1074 -44.96 16.28 24.98
C LYS A 1074 -44.04 15.12 25.38
N GLN A 1075 -44.45 14.36 26.40
CA GLN A 1075 -43.75 13.18 26.96
C GLN A 1075 -43.53 12.03 25.96
N ASP A 1076 -44.47 11.78 25.05
CA ASP A 1076 -44.44 10.62 24.13
C ASP A 1076 -43.48 10.77 22.95
N LEU A 1077 -42.70 11.86 22.90
CA LEU A 1077 -41.79 12.17 21.79
C LEU A 1077 -40.32 11.90 22.12
N ARG A 1078 -40.01 11.34 23.30
CA ARG A 1078 -38.61 11.14 23.75
C ARG A 1078 -37.79 10.28 22.77
N GLU A 1079 -38.35 9.18 22.27
CA GLU A 1079 -37.66 8.33 21.28
C GLU A 1079 -37.44 9.05 19.94
N GLN A 1080 -38.44 9.80 19.46
CA GLN A 1080 -38.33 10.59 18.23
C GLN A 1080 -37.33 11.74 18.39
N PHE A 1081 -37.29 12.36 19.57
CA PHE A 1081 -36.35 13.41 19.91
C PHE A 1081 -34.91 12.89 19.97
N MET A 1082 -34.67 11.74 20.62
CA MET A 1082 -33.33 11.15 20.67
C MET A 1082 -32.86 10.66 19.29
N ALA A 1083 -33.78 10.17 18.45
CA ALA A 1083 -33.46 9.86 17.06
C ALA A 1083 -33.10 11.13 16.26
N GLU A 1084 -33.85 12.22 16.43
CA GLU A 1084 -33.56 13.52 15.81
C GLU A 1084 -32.20 14.08 16.26
N VAL A 1085 -31.88 14.04 17.55
CA VAL A 1085 -30.57 14.45 18.13
C VAL A 1085 -29.43 13.60 17.56
N SER A 1086 -29.63 12.29 17.44
CA SER A 1086 -28.62 11.37 16.90
C SER A 1086 -28.29 11.66 15.43
N ILE A 1087 -29.30 12.02 14.62
CA ILE A 1087 -29.09 12.43 13.21
C ILE A 1087 -28.40 13.80 13.16
N TYR A 1088 -28.94 14.79 13.89
CA TYR A 1088 -28.35 16.15 13.96
C TYR A 1088 -26.88 16.13 14.40
N GLY A 1089 -26.55 15.28 15.36
CA GLY A 1089 -25.21 15.16 15.91
C GLY A 1089 -24.16 14.62 14.94
N GLN A 1090 -24.59 14.05 13.82
CA GLN A 1090 -23.70 13.50 12.79
C GLN A 1090 -23.56 14.45 11.58
N ILE A 1091 -24.42 15.47 11.48
CA ILE A 1091 -24.41 16.43 10.37
C ILE A 1091 -23.46 17.57 10.72
N ASN A 1092 -22.37 17.70 9.96
CA ASN A 1092 -21.43 18.81 10.07
C ASN A 1092 -21.17 19.41 8.68
N HIS A 1093 -22.04 20.33 8.25
CA HIS A 1093 -21.96 20.97 6.95
C HIS A 1093 -22.25 22.48 7.06
N LYS A 1094 -21.56 23.31 6.27
CA LYS A 1094 -21.67 24.79 6.31
C LYS A 1094 -23.11 25.31 6.05
N ASN A 1095 -23.86 24.60 5.19
CA ASN A 1095 -25.26 24.91 4.83
C ASN A 1095 -26.32 24.10 5.59
N ALA A 1096 -25.96 23.49 6.72
CA ALA A 1096 -26.91 22.85 7.63
C ALA A 1096 -26.78 23.46 9.03
N VAL A 1097 -27.89 23.55 9.78
CA VAL A 1097 -27.87 24.09 11.15
C VAL A 1097 -27.11 23.13 12.08
N LYS A 1098 -26.09 23.64 12.76
CA LYS A 1098 -25.26 22.88 13.69
C LYS A 1098 -25.95 22.63 15.04
N LEU A 1099 -25.94 21.37 15.49
CA LEU A 1099 -26.32 20.99 16.85
C LEU A 1099 -25.17 21.29 17.83
N ILE A 1100 -25.49 22.02 18.89
CA ILE A 1100 -24.54 22.35 19.97
C ILE A 1100 -24.75 21.43 21.17
N GLY A 1101 -26.00 21.09 21.47
CA GLY A 1101 -26.34 20.20 22.57
C GLY A 1101 -27.81 19.94 22.74
N TYR A 1102 -28.15 19.21 23.79
CA TYR A 1102 -29.53 18.86 24.12
C TYR A 1102 -29.72 18.78 25.64
N CYS A 1103 -30.96 18.87 26.09
CA CYS A 1103 -31.37 18.66 27.48
C CYS A 1103 -32.53 17.66 27.50
N VAL A 1104 -32.37 16.60 28.31
CA VAL A 1104 -33.36 15.54 28.53
C VAL A 1104 -33.47 15.30 30.03
N GLU A 1105 -34.29 16.11 30.70
CA GLU A 1105 -34.46 16.05 32.15
C GLU A 1105 -35.96 15.95 32.49
N GLY A 1106 -36.34 14.88 33.21
CA GLY A 1106 -37.74 14.57 33.49
C GLY A 1106 -38.60 14.46 32.22
N ASN A 1107 -39.56 15.38 32.09
CA ASN A 1107 -40.49 15.51 30.95
C ASN A 1107 -40.07 16.61 29.97
N THR A 1108 -38.97 17.30 30.24
CA THR A 1108 -38.50 18.44 29.46
C THR A 1108 -37.50 17.94 28.41
N LEU A 1109 -37.84 18.17 27.13
CA LEU A 1109 -36.98 17.84 25.99
C LEU A 1109 -36.65 19.14 25.24
N MET A 1110 -35.37 19.52 25.21
CA MET A 1110 -34.92 20.77 24.61
C MET A 1110 -33.68 20.57 23.75
N MET A 1111 -33.66 21.20 22.58
CA MET A 1111 -32.55 21.13 21.62
C MET A 1111 -31.86 22.48 21.52
N VAL A 1112 -30.53 22.50 21.55
CA VAL A 1112 -29.70 23.70 21.48
C VAL A 1112 -28.92 23.69 20.17
N THR A 1113 -29.23 24.65 19.31
CA THR A 1113 -28.62 24.83 17.98
C THR A 1113 -27.97 26.20 17.85
N GLU A 1114 -27.12 26.39 16.84
CA GLU A 1114 -26.65 27.74 16.51
C GLU A 1114 -27.81 28.69 16.19
N TYR A 1115 -27.69 29.95 16.59
CA TYR A 1115 -28.68 30.98 16.27
C TYR A 1115 -28.42 31.59 14.89
N ILE A 1116 -29.43 31.56 14.01
CA ILE A 1116 -29.37 32.12 12.65
C ILE A 1116 -30.19 33.42 12.58
N SER A 1117 -29.57 34.50 12.09
CA SER A 1117 -30.01 35.87 12.38
C SER A 1117 -31.16 36.40 11.50
N ASN A 1118 -31.27 35.99 10.23
CA ASN A 1118 -32.25 36.57 9.29
C ASN A 1118 -33.55 35.76 9.15
N GLY A 1119 -33.80 34.80 10.06
CA GLY A 1119 -35.05 34.04 10.07
C GLY A 1119 -35.15 33.02 8.94
N ASN A 1120 -36.38 32.62 8.59
CA ASN A 1120 -36.63 31.62 7.54
C ASN A 1120 -36.89 32.27 6.17
N LEU A 1121 -36.63 31.50 5.12
CA LEU A 1121 -36.75 31.94 3.73
C LEU A 1121 -38.21 32.23 3.32
N GLU A 1122 -39.19 31.55 3.92
CA GLU A 1122 -40.62 31.78 3.61
C GLU A 1122 -41.03 33.20 3.98
N ASP A 1123 -40.71 33.63 5.20
CA ASP A 1123 -40.96 34.99 5.67
C ASP A 1123 -40.14 36.01 4.87
N ALA A 1124 -38.89 35.71 4.54
CA ALA A 1124 -38.02 36.60 3.75
C ALA A 1124 -38.51 36.79 2.31
N LEU A 1125 -39.21 35.80 1.72
CA LEU A 1125 -39.79 35.89 0.39
C LEU A 1125 -41.16 36.58 0.36
N HIS A 1126 -41.92 36.52 1.46
CA HIS A 1126 -43.26 37.09 1.58
C HIS A 1126 -43.29 38.50 2.19
N ASN A 1127 -42.23 38.92 2.87
CA ASN A 1127 -42.12 40.26 3.43
C ASN A 1127 -41.67 41.27 2.36
N SER A 1128 -42.45 42.35 2.17
CA SER A 1128 -42.28 43.31 1.07
C SER A 1128 -41.01 44.17 1.14
N ASP A 1129 -40.32 44.14 2.28
CA ASP A 1129 -39.20 45.05 2.59
C ASP A 1129 -37.82 44.45 2.29
N ILE A 1130 -37.72 43.15 1.98
CA ILE A 1130 -36.45 42.46 1.67
C ILE A 1130 -36.46 42.00 0.20
N SER A 1131 -35.78 42.76 -0.66
CA SER A 1131 -35.56 42.34 -2.05
C SER A 1131 -34.39 41.37 -2.12
N ILE A 1132 -34.67 40.09 -2.38
CA ILE A 1132 -33.65 39.05 -2.62
C ILE A 1132 -33.42 38.92 -4.14
N PRO A 1133 -32.25 39.35 -4.69
CA PRO A 1133 -31.94 39.26 -6.11
C PRO A 1133 -31.91 37.81 -6.61
N LEU A 1134 -32.08 37.61 -7.93
CA LEU A 1134 -32.12 36.27 -8.53
C LEU A 1134 -30.84 35.47 -8.23
N ASP A 1135 -29.68 36.12 -8.28
CA ASP A 1135 -28.39 35.47 -8.01
C ASP A 1135 -28.30 34.95 -6.57
N THR A 1136 -28.81 35.72 -5.61
CA THR A 1136 -28.89 35.30 -4.20
C THR A 1136 -29.90 34.17 -4.01
N ARG A 1137 -31.05 34.21 -4.71
CA ARG A 1137 -32.02 33.10 -4.69
C ARG A 1137 -31.42 31.81 -5.24
N LEU A 1138 -30.60 31.92 -6.29
CA LEU A 1138 -29.89 30.78 -6.87
C LEU A 1138 -28.81 30.26 -5.90
N ALA A 1139 -28.04 31.14 -5.26
CA ALA A 1139 -27.07 30.76 -4.24
C ALA A 1139 -27.71 30.05 -3.05
N ILE A 1140 -28.89 30.50 -2.61
CA ILE A 1140 -29.70 29.83 -1.58
C ILE A 1140 -30.10 28.42 -2.03
N ALA A 1141 -30.57 28.26 -3.28
CA ALA A 1141 -30.94 26.95 -3.83
C ALA A 1141 -29.74 26.00 -3.94
N ILE A 1142 -28.58 26.50 -4.39
CA ILE A 1142 -27.33 25.74 -4.47
C ILE A 1142 -26.89 25.30 -3.07
N GLY A 1143 -26.88 26.21 -2.08
CA GLY A 1143 -26.51 25.86 -0.71
C GLY A 1143 -27.40 24.78 -0.09
N CYS A 1144 -28.71 24.79 -0.38
CA CYS A 1144 -29.63 23.72 0.01
C CYS A 1144 -29.30 22.39 -0.69
N ALA A 1145 -28.98 22.43 -1.98
CA ALA A 1145 -28.62 21.23 -2.74
C ALA A 1145 -27.29 20.63 -2.26
N GLU A 1146 -26.28 21.46 -1.95
CA GLU A 1146 -25.01 21.02 -1.37
C GLU A 1146 -25.23 20.32 -0.02
N ALA A 1147 -26.06 20.90 0.85
CA ALA A 1147 -26.39 20.28 2.14
C ALA A 1147 -27.08 18.91 1.95
N LEU A 1148 -28.03 18.80 1.03
CA LEU A 1148 -28.73 17.53 0.75
C LEU A 1148 -27.83 16.48 0.09
N SER A 1149 -26.98 16.90 -0.85
CA SER A 1149 -26.00 16.03 -1.50
C SER A 1149 -24.97 15.50 -0.49
N TYR A 1150 -24.61 16.30 0.52
CA TYR A 1150 -23.78 15.83 1.64
C TYR A 1150 -24.51 14.77 2.49
N MET A 1151 -25.81 14.94 2.75
CA MET A 1151 -26.57 14.07 3.66
C MET A 1151 -27.05 12.76 3.04
N HIS A 1152 -27.46 12.76 1.77
CA HIS A 1152 -28.03 11.57 1.10
C HIS A 1152 -27.08 10.36 1.00
N PRO A 1153 -25.75 10.49 0.83
CA PRO A 1153 -24.81 9.38 0.84
C PRO A 1153 -24.28 9.02 2.23
N MET A 1154 -24.69 9.74 3.30
CA MET A 1154 -24.27 9.38 4.66
C MET A 1154 -24.86 8.02 5.03
N HIS A 1155 -23.99 7.01 5.11
CA HIS A 1155 -24.32 5.70 5.63
C HIS A 1155 -24.19 5.72 7.15
N LEU A 1156 -25.32 5.57 7.86
CA LEU A 1156 -25.23 5.21 9.27
C LEU A 1156 -24.65 3.79 9.42
N SER A 1157 -24.12 3.46 10.59
CA SER A 1157 -23.47 2.18 10.94
C SER A 1157 -24.31 0.92 10.69
N ASN A 1158 -25.58 1.07 10.29
CA ASN A 1158 -26.52 0.02 9.88
C ASN A 1158 -26.80 -0.03 8.36
N GLY A 1159 -26.09 0.77 7.54
CA GLY A 1159 -26.25 0.85 6.08
C GLY A 1159 -27.46 1.65 5.59
N SER A 1160 -28.19 2.35 6.46
CA SER A 1160 -29.38 3.12 6.06
C SER A 1160 -29.02 4.47 5.46
N LEU A 1161 -29.74 4.90 4.42
CA LEU A 1161 -29.62 6.23 3.81
C LEU A 1161 -30.42 7.26 4.61
N VAL A 1162 -29.87 8.46 4.80
CA VAL A 1162 -30.56 9.59 5.46
C VAL A 1162 -31.31 10.41 4.42
N CYS A 1163 -32.64 10.51 4.55
CA CYS A 1163 -33.47 11.42 3.74
C CYS A 1163 -34.14 12.43 4.66
N HIS A 1164 -33.97 13.74 4.42
CA HIS A 1164 -34.50 14.81 5.28
C HIS A 1164 -36.05 14.82 5.36
N GLY A 1165 -36.73 14.54 4.25
CA GLY A 1165 -38.17 14.33 4.22
C GLY A 1165 -39.10 15.54 4.49
N ASP A 1166 -38.59 16.77 4.70
CA ASP A 1166 -39.41 17.99 4.93
C ASP A 1166 -38.67 19.27 4.50
N ILE A 1167 -38.12 19.30 3.29
CA ILE A 1167 -37.46 20.49 2.73
C ILE A 1167 -38.51 21.44 2.15
N LYS A 1168 -38.61 22.64 2.74
CA LYS A 1168 -39.52 23.72 2.33
C LYS A 1168 -38.97 25.08 2.78
N PRO A 1169 -39.41 26.22 2.20
CA PRO A 1169 -38.90 27.54 2.56
C PRO A 1169 -38.94 27.87 4.07
N ALA A 1170 -39.99 27.48 4.80
CA ALA A 1170 -40.05 27.65 6.26
C ALA A 1170 -38.92 26.95 7.06
N ASN A 1171 -38.30 25.92 6.48
CA ASN A 1171 -37.24 25.13 7.10
C ASN A 1171 -35.83 25.52 6.61
N ILE A 1172 -35.72 26.54 5.76
CA ILE A 1172 -34.44 27.10 5.31
C ILE A 1172 -34.22 28.41 6.06
N LEU A 1173 -33.22 28.44 6.95
CA LEU A 1173 -32.83 29.64 7.67
C LEU A 1173 -31.76 30.42 6.90
N LEU A 1174 -31.79 31.74 6.99
CA LEU A 1174 -30.83 32.63 6.34
C LEU A 1174 -29.94 33.28 7.40
N ASP A 1175 -28.63 33.15 7.27
CA ASP A 1175 -27.70 33.90 8.11
C ASP A 1175 -27.56 35.37 7.65
N ALA A 1176 -26.68 36.12 8.32
CA ALA A 1176 -26.45 37.54 8.06
C ALA A 1176 -26.08 37.83 6.59
N ASP A 1177 -25.42 36.89 5.91
CA ASP A 1177 -24.98 37.01 4.52
C ASP A 1177 -26.00 36.44 3.51
N LEU A 1178 -27.22 36.11 3.97
CA LEU A 1178 -28.28 35.44 3.22
C LEU A 1178 -27.88 34.04 2.72
N THR A 1179 -26.94 33.38 3.40
CA THR A 1179 -26.58 31.99 3.10
C THR A 1179 -27.61 31.04 3.69
N ALA A 1180 -28.03 30.06 2.90
CA ALA A 1180 -29.02 29.08 3.30
C ALA A 1180 -28.44 28.05 4.29
N LYS A 1181 -29.19 27.82 5.38
CA LYS A 1181 -28.97 26.75 6.35
C LYS A 1181 -30.22 25.90 6.51
N VAL A 1182 -30.12 24.65 6.09
CA VAL A 1182 -31.21 23.65 6.20
C VAL A 1182 -31.45 23.28 7.66
N ALA A 1183 -32.71 23.31 8.10
CA ALA A 1183 -33.14 23.09 9.48
C ALA A 1183 -34.37 22.16 9.59
N ASP A 1184 -34.69 21.71 10.81
CA ASP A 1184 -35.85 20.85 11.16
C ASP A 1184 -35.83 19.44 10.53
N PHE A 1185 -34.93 18.61 11.04
CA PHE A 1185 -34.70 17.23 10.59
C PHE A 1185 -35.70 16.21 11.14
N ARG A 1186 -36.82 16.65 11.74
CA ARG A 1186 -37.77 15.76 12.43
C ARG A 1186 -38.40 14.68 11.55
N MET A 1187 -38.61 14.97 10.26
CA MET A 1187 -39.14 13.99 9.30
C MET A 1187 -38.04 13.16 8.62
N SER A 1188 -36.80 13.30 9.07
CA SER A 1188 -35.70 12.56 8.49
C SER A 1188 -35.88 11.07 8.77
N ARG A 1189 -35.86 10.25 7.72
CA ARG A 1189 -36.01 8.80 7.82
C ARG A 1189 -34.74 8.09 7.41
N LEU A 1190 -34.49 6.98 8.09
CA LEU A 1190 -33.50 5.99 7.71
C LEU A 1190 -34.16 4.96 6.79
N LEU A 1191 -33.77 4.96 5.52
CA LEU A 1191 -34.29 4.00 4.54
C LEU A 1191 -33.51 2.68 4.69
N GLN A 1192 -34.18 1.64 5.20
CA GLN A 1192 -33.66 0.27 5.24
C GLN A 1192 -34.29 -0.57 4.12
N GLY A 1193 -33.46 -1.20 3.29
CA GLY A 1193 -33.92 -2.16 2.28
C GLY A 1193 -34.68 -1.53 1.10
N ALA A 1194 -34.12 -0.50 0.47
CA ALA A 1194 -34.67 0.03 -0.77
C ALA A 1194 -34.52 -1.01 -1.89
N SER A 1195 -35.63 -1.38 -2.54
CA SER A 1195 -35.59 -2.26 -3.71
C SER A 1195 -34.72 -1.64 -4.81
N LEU A 1196 -34.17 -2.48 -5.69
CA LEU A 1196 -33.30 -2.08 -6.81
C LEU A 1196 -33.86 -0.88 -7.60
N ALA A 1197 -35.19 -0.72 -7.66
CA ALA A 1197 -35.86 0.37 -8.36
C ALA A 1197 -35.65 1.76 -7.71
N ILE A 1198 -35.56 1.85 -6.38
CA ILE A 1198 -35.34 3.13 -5.69
C ILE A 1198 -33.86 3.54 -5.74
N GLN A 1199 -32.95 2.54 -5.73
CA GLN A 1199 -31.52 2.80 -5.94
C GLN A 1199 -31.20 3.23 -7.38
N VAL A 1200 -31.98 2.77 -8.36
CA VAL A 1200 -31.89 3.24 -9.75
C VAL A 1200 -32.46 4.65 -9.88
N TRP A 1201 -33.59 4.95 -9.24
CA TRP A 1201 -34.20 6.28 -9.29
C TRP A 1201 -33.33 7.37 -8.60
N LEU A 1202 -32.70 7.07 -7.46
CA LEU A 1202 -31.77 7.99 -6.78
C LEU A 1202 -30.40 8.14 -7.49
N LYS A 1203 -30.11 7.32 -8.49
CA LYS A 1203 -28.94 7.46 -9.36
C LYS A 1203 -29.25 8.26 -10.64
N GLU A 1204 -30.52 8.42 -11.00
CA GLU A 1204 -30.96 9.14 -12.20
C GLU A 1204 -31.39 10.59 -11.93
N VAL A 1205 -31.71 10.94 -10.67
CA VAL A 1205 -31.89 12.32 -10.19
C VAL A 1205 -30.57 12.85 -9.66
#